data_AF-A0A5B1QKY6-F1
#
_entry.id   AF-A0A5B1QKY6-F1
#
_cell.length_a   1.000
_cell.length_b   1.000
_cell.length_c   1.000
_cell.angle_alpha   90.00
_cell.angle_beta   90.00
_cell.angle_gamma   90.00
#
_symmetry.space_group_name_H-M   'P 1'
#
loop_
_entity.id
_entity.type
_entity.pdbx_description
1 polymer ?
#
loop_
_entity_poly.entity_id
_entity_poly.type
_entity_poly.pdbx_seq_one_letter_code
_entity_poly.pdbx_strand_id
1 'polypeptide(L)'
;MDVDAPAPAPAPAPTASSSTPAGLPRADNEEPQRASSVPLHAKEYAVGYVYAPEMMLHSSEQEHPEQPGRIFRIYNILNENGCIKRMKRIPIRKAKRDEVLLVHSEKTWQSIMTLKSLTAQDIANSEAYYDSLSLYVHPETPNCARLSCGGVIEAAMAVARNELQKSFAIVRPPGHHAEPEKPMGFCFFNNVAVAVRVVQQLTKIKRVMILDWDVHHGNGTQRCFNDDPSVLYMSLHRYEQGRFYPCGPFGSMVSCGEGAGRGFSVNIPWPDKGMGDADYLHAFQRIVMPIAMEFSPELVIISAGFDAADGDPLGQCHVSPAGYAHMTHMLSGLAGGKLVVALEGGYSLDSISKSALEVGRTILGQSPPELPPLVASEIATETVWQVALEQSKYWKNIDPKACEPSAEIDQITYTIPELLKAHRQEYMYREYEMLEVPLLHEDHQDKFSSQIMCTKDIMDNEVLVVFAHEFGNIRAEIADGTTCSIREEHSYLVDTSKQLVAWVQTEGYALLDVNLFPKPGSPELMYAPRSPEQYAKEIMTYLWDNYILLSNAKRVILVGHGPGVLALTELLAARPAGVMRQVELIVQVVGYGKIPLVPSKQGADLIAWYRTHSLVVVPRDHSILRDGKVLKRHGLVTPIDESKSIKLMMRALPLIQKYVKNCLQPEQAVNGS
;
A
#
# COMPACT_ATOMS: atom_id res chain seq x y z
N MET A 1 -47.96 -39.72 -51.69
CA MET A 1 -46.53 -39.37 -51.82
C MET A 1 -45.93 -39.46 -50.41
N ASP A 2 -46.05 -40.60 -49.72
CA ASP A 2 -45.37 -41.90 -49.94
C ASP A 2 -43.86 -41.82 -49.72
N VAL A 3 -43.16 -42.67 -48.97
CA VAL A 3 -43.39 -43.52 -47.78
C VAL A 3 -41.98 -44.03 -47.38
N ASP A 4 -41.75 -44.21 -46.07
CA ASP A 4 -40.92 -45.23 -45.37
C ASP A 4 -39.46 -45.60 -45.72
N ALA A 5 -38.61 -45.44 -44.69
CA ALA A 5 -37.54 -46.28 -44.06
C ALA A 5 -37.10 -47.63 -44.70
N PRO A 6 -36.01 -48.35 -44.23
CA PRO A 6 -35.16 -48.18 -43.04
C PRO A 6 -33.63 -48.42 -43.24
N ALA A 7 -32.84 -48.26 -42.17
CA ALA A 7 -31.43 -48.69 -42.09
C ALA A 7 -31.27 -50.04 -41.36
N PRO A 8 -30.30 -50.91 -41.72
CA PRO A 8 -29.87 -52.04 -40.90
C PRO A 8 -28.43 -51.90 -40.36
N ALA A 9 -28.17 -52.57 -39.24
CA ALA A 9 -26.89 -52.66 -38.50
C ALA A 9 -26.14 -54.01 -38.79
N PRO A 10 -25.09 -54.44 -38.06
CA PRO A 10 -23.68 -54.35 -38.45
C PRO A 10 -22.87 -55.69 -38.46
N ALA A 11 -21.54 -55.56 -38.66
CA ALA A 11 -20.40 -56.49 -38.38
C ALA A 11 -19.97 -57.46 -39.51
N PRO A 12 -18.71 -58.02 -39.53
CA PRO A 12 -17.60 -57.94 -38.56
C PRO A 12 -16.19 -57.62 -39.15
N ALA A 13 -15.20 -57.40 -38.28
CA ALA A 13 -13.77 -57.30 -38.63
C ALA A 13 -13.12 -58.67 -38.86
N PRO A 14 -12.05 -58.75 -39.68
CA PRO A 14 -10.85 -59.46 -39.21
C PRO A 14 -9.49 -58.87 -39.66
N THR A 15 -8.59 -58.79 -38.67
CA THR A 15 -7.16 -59.21 -38.63
C THR A 15 -6.14 -58.82 -39.72
N ALA A 16 -5.11 -58.12 -39.22
CA ALA A 16 -3.71 -57.98 -39.62
C ALA A 16 -3.08 -58.95 -40.65
N SER A 17 -2.29 -58.40 -41.59
CA SER A 17 -0.84 -58.71 -41.76
C SER A 17 -0.17 -57.92 -42.90
N SER A 18 0.98 -57.29 -42.55
CA SER A 18 2.22 -57.09 -43.34
C SER A 18 2.20 -56.57 -44.78
N SER A 19 2.77 -55.36 -44.99
CA SER A 19 3.95 -55.16 -45.87
C SER A 19 4.42 -53.70 -45.83
N THR A 20 5.68 -53.50 -45.42
CA THR A 20 6.44 -52.24 -45.43
C THR A 20 6.72 -51.74 -46.85
N PRO A 21 6.80 -50.41 -47.08
CA PRO A 21 7.65 -49.85 -48.13
C PRO A 21 9.04 -49.51 -47.56
N ALA A 22 10.07 -50.11 -48.15
CA ALA A 22 11.42 -49.54 -48.20
C ALA A 22 11.36 -48.16 -48.89
N GLY A 23 12.15 -47.14 -48.62
CA GLY A 23 13.36 -46.98 -47.82
C GLY A 23 13.86 -45.55 -48.10
N LEU A 24 14.33 -44.84 -47.08
CA LEU A 24 15.10 -43.60 -47.20
C LEU A 24 16.35 -43.76 -46.31
N PRO A 25 17.50 -43.19 -46.72
CA PRO A 25 18.82 -43.62 -46.26
C PRO A 25 19.12 -43.19 -44.82
N ARG A 26 19.81 -44.08 -44.10
CA ARG A 26 20.29 -43.92 -42.72
C ARG A 26 21.24 -42.73 -42.60
N ALA A 27 20.86 -41.74 -41.80
CA ALA A 27 21.79 -40.87 -41.10
C ALA A 27 22.21 -41.54 -39.79
N ASP A 28 23.51 -41.59 -39.59
CA ASP A 28 24.32 -41.89 -38.41
C ASP A 28 23.66 -42.40 -37.11
N ASN A 29 24.23 -43.50 -36.61
CA ASN A 29 24.00 -44.07 -35.29
C ASN A 29 24.31 -43.06 -34.18
N GLU A 30 23.32 -42.33 -33.70
CA GLU A 30 23.27 -41.89 -32.31
C GLU A 30 22.14 -42.66 -31.62
N GLU A 31 22.52 -43.61 -30.77
CA GLU A 31 21.59 -44.19 -29.80
C GLU A 31 20.96 -43.04 -28.99
N PRO A 32 19.65 -43.05 -28.70
CA PRO A 32 19.08 -42.08 -27.79
C PRO A 32 19.78 -42.26 -26.45
N GLN A 33 20.54 -41.24 -26.02
CA GLN A 33 21.19 -41.23 -24.71
C GLN A 33 20.12 -41.47 -23.64
N ARG A 34 20.05 -42.71 -23.18
CA ARG A 34 19.30 -43.11 -22.00
C ARG A 34 19.75 -42.19 -20.89
N ALA A 35 18.82 -41.50 -20.23
CA ALA A 35 19.11 -40.64 -19.09
C ALA A 35 20.07 -41.38 -18.16
N SER A 36 21.34 -40.93 -18.12
CA SER A 36 22.28 -41.49 -17.16
C SER A 36 21.76 -41.05 -15.80
N SER A 37 21.23 -42.00 -15.04
CA SER A 37 21.04 -41.85 -13.62
C SER A 37 22.44 -41.79 -13.00
N VAL A 38 23.12 -40.66 -13.20
CA VAL A 38 24.34 -40.34 -12.49
C VAL A 38 23.94 -40.30 -11.01
N PRO A 39 24.63 -41.02 -10.11
CA PRO A 39 24.36 -40.91 -8.69
C PRO A 39 24.46 -39.43 -8.30
N LEU A 40 23.38 -38.86 -7.78
CA LEU A 40 23.39 -37.52 -7.20
C LEU A 40 24.46 -37.56 -6.10
N HIS A 41 25.65 -37.03 -6.38
CA HIS A 41 26.62 -36.77 -5.33
C HIS A 41 25.96 -35.73 -4.43
N ALA A 42 25.37 -36.18 -3.33
CA ALA A 42 24.77 -35.31 -2.35
C ALA A 42 25.88 -34.36 -1.90
N LYS A 43 25.76 -33.08 -2.28
CA LYS A 43 26.65 -32.05 -1.75
C LYS A 43 26.51 -32.09 -0.23
N GLU A 44 27.64 -32.12 0.46
CA GLU A 44 27.68 -32.12 1.93
C GLU A 44 26.86 -30.95 2.51
N TYR A 45 26.82 -29.82 1.81
CA TYR A 45 26.03 -28.65 2.15
C TYR A 45 25.26 -28.12 0.94
N ALA A 46 23.96 -27.86 1.13
CA ALA A 46 23.12 -27.15 0.15
C ALA A 46 23.06 -25.64 0.40
N VAL A 47 23.31 -25.20 1.65
CA VAL A 47 23.22 -23.80 2.08
C VAL A 47 24.57 -23.33 2.60
N GLY A 48 24.97 -22.10 2.26
CA GLY A 48 26.15 -21.46 2.84
C GLY A 48 25.84 -20.22 3.66
N TYR A 49 26.83 -19.74 4.41
CA TYR A 49 26.74 -18.50 5.16
C TYR A 49 28.04 -17.70 5.07
N VAL A 50 27.92 -16.37 5.12
CA VAL A 50 29.04 -15.44 5.28
C VAL A 50 28.91 -14.74 6.63
N TYR A 51 29.99 -14.74 7.40
CA TYR A 51 30.10 -13.99 8.65
C TYR A 51 31.58 -13.73 8.96
N ALA A 52 31.87 -12.50 9.39
CA ALA A 52 33.22 -12.07 9.75
C ALA A 52 33.15 -11.07 10.91
N PRO A 53 33.79 -11.36 12.06
CA PRO A 53 33.79 -10.47 13.22
C PRO A 53 34.48 -9.12 12.94
N GLU A 54 35.35 -9.04 11.92
CA GLU A 54 36.04 -7.81 11.51
C GLU A 54 35.05 -6.70 11.09
N MET A 55 33.86 -7.06 10.61
CA MET A 55 32.79 -6.09 10.32
C MET A 55 32.24 -5.40 11.59
N MET A 56 32.57 -5.90 12.77
CA MET A 56 32.22 -5.27 14.05
C MET A 56 33.14 -4.09 14.42
N LEU A 57 34.23 -3.87 13.69
CA LEU A 57 35.14 -2.74 13.91
C LEU A 57 34.55 -1.39 13.47
N HIS A 58 33.50 -1.40 12.65
CA HIS A 58 32.69 -0.21 12.38
C HIS A 58 31.68 -0.02 13.52
N SER A 59 31.99 0.91 14.43
CA SER A 59 31.20 1.20 15.62
C SER A 59 31.08 2.71 15.83
N SER A 60 29.97 3.14 16.43
CA SER A 60 29.77 4.49 16.93
C SER A 60 30.26 4.58 18.38
N GLU A 61 30.81 5.73 18.77
CA GLU A 61 31.13 6.04 20.18
C GLU A 61 29.88 6.37 21.01
N GLN A 62 28.83 6.88 20.35
CA GLN A 62 27.52 7.16 20.93
C GLN A 62 26.55 5.98 20.70
N GLU A 63 25.49 5.90 21.50
CA GLU A 63 24.40 4.94 21.27
C GLU A 63 23.77 5.18 19.89
N HIS A 64 23.83 4.17 19.02
CA HIS A 64 23.34 4.25 17.66
C HIS A 64 22.58 2.96 17.31
N PRO A 65 21.41 3.02 16.65
CA PRO A 65 20.62 1.84 16.34
C PRO A 65 21.38 0.82 15.47
N GLU A 66 22.13 1.29 14.46
CA GLU A 66 23.06 0.45 13.70
C GLU A 66 24.34 0.20 14.50
N GLN A 67 24.53 -1.03 14.98
CA GLN A 67 25.59 -1.36 15.94
C GLN A 67 26.21 -2.76 15.75
N PRO A 68 27.47 -2.95 16.22
CA PRO A 68 28.04 -4.15 16.80
C PRO A 68 27.23 -5.43 16.77
N GLY A 69 26.33 -5.42 17.74
CA GLY A 69 25.57 -6.56 18.22
C GLY A 69 24.65 -7.16 17.18
N ARG A 70 24.27 -6.45 16.11
CA ARG A 70 23.31 -6.95 15.11
C ARG A 70 23.77 -8.26 14.49
N ILE A 71 24.95 -8.26 13.86
CA ILE A 71 25.49 -9.47 13.21
C ILE A 71 25.95 -10.52 14.23
N PHE A 72 26.42 -10.09 15.40
CA PHE A 72 26.86 -10.99 16.47
C PHE A 72 25.70 -11.81 17.03
N ARG A 73 24.57 -11.15 17.32
CA ARG A 73 23.37 -11.80 17.86
C ARG A 73 22.74 -12.75 16.85
N ILE A 74 22.68 -12.38 15.57
CA ILE A 74 22.21 -13.28 14.50
C ILE A 74 23.12 -14.52 14.39
N TYR A 75 24.44 -14.33 14.34
CA TYR A 75 25.36 -15.46 14.23
C TYR A 75 25.23 -16.41 15.43
N ASN A 76 25.16 -15.88 16.65
CA ASN A 76 25.07 -16.70 17.86
C ASN A 76 23.75 -17.49 17.92
N ILE A 77 22.60 -16.85 17.66
CA ILE A 77 21.32 -17.56 17.73
C ILE A 77 21.23 -18.67 16.67
N LEU A 78 21.78 -18.44 15.47
CA LEU A 78 21.88 -19.47 14.43
C LEU A 78 22.80 -20.63 14.86
N ASN A 79 23.91 -20.33 15.55
CA ASN A 79 24.83 -21.34 16.05
C ASN A 79 24.24 -22.16 17.20
N GLU A 80 23.61 -21.51 18.17
CA GLU A 80 22.92 -22.13 19.31
C GLU A 80 21.80 -23.07 18.86
N ASN A 81 21.10 -22.71 17.77
CA ASN A 81 20.06 -23.54 17.16
C ASN A 81 20.58 -24.53 16.10
N GLY A 82 21.91 -24.73 16.01
CA GLY A 82 22.53 -25.72 15.14
C GLY A 82 22.46 -25.43 13.63
N CYS A 83 22.02 -24.24 13.22
CA CYS A 83 21.92 -23.85 11.81
C CYS A 83 23.32 -23.72 11.18
N ILE A 84 24.26 -23.07 11.87
CA ILE A 84 25.65 -22.88 11.38
C ILE A 84 26.35 -24.21 11.08
N LYS A 85 26.13 -25.24 11.91
CA LYS A 85 26.70 -26.58 11.70
C LYS A 85 26.18 -27.27 10.42
N ARG A 86 25.01 -26.85 9.93
CA ARG A 86 24.35 -27.36 8.73
C ARG A 86 24.58 -26.48 7.49
N MET A 87 25.33 -25.39 7.63
CA MET A 87 25.66 -24.47 6.54
C MET A 87 27.16 -24.49 6.24
N LYS A 88 27.53 -24.34 4.97
CA LYS A 88 28.94 -24.19 4.57
C LYS A 88 29.39 -22.75 4.83
N ARG A 89 30.47 -22.56 5.59
CA ARG A 89 31.10 -21.23 5.71
C ARG A 89 31.69 -20.83 4.36
N ILE A 90 31.22 -19.72 3.81
CA ILE A 90 31.78 -19.10 2.61
C ILE A 90 32.85 -18.09 3.07
N PRO A 91 34.12 -18.22 2.62
CA PRO A 91 35.16 -17.27 2.96
C PRO A 91 34.81 -15.87 2.47
N ILE A 92 34.88 -14.89 3.37
CA ILE A 92 34.68 -13.48 3.01
C ILE A 92 35.96 -12.92 2.40
N ARG A 93 35.81 -11.93 1.51
CA ARG A 93 36.92 -11.10 1.04
C ARG A 93 36.50 -9.63 0.97
N LYS A 94 37.46 -8.74 0.86
CA LYS A 94 37.20 -7.33 0.54
C LYS A 94 36.76 -7.21 -0.93
N ALA A 95 35.72 -6.45 -1.20
CA ALA A 95 35.35 -6.03 -2.54
C ALA A 95 36.54 -5.30 -3.20
N LYS A 96 36.75 -5.61 -4.49
CA LYS A 96 37.74 -4.94 -5.33
C LYS A 96 37.15 -3.63 -5.82
N ARG A 97 38.02 -2.66 -6.11
CA ARG A 97 37.60 -1.36 -6.66
C ARG A 97 36.76 -1.55 -7.93
N ASP A 98 37.26 -2.33 -8.88
CA ASP A 98 36.59 -2.50 -10.19
C ASP A 98 35.22 -3.19 -10.08
N GLU A 99 34.99 -3.99 -9.03
CA GLU A 99 33.66 -4.57 -8.76
C GLU A 99 32.71 -3.49 -8.25
N VAL A 100 33.14 -2.65 -7.32
CA VAL A 100 32.33 -1.55 -6.77
C VAL A 100 32.00 -0.51 -7.84
N LEU A 101 32.93 -0.27 -8.78
CA LEU A 101 32.74 0.66 -9.89
C LEU A 101 31.73 0.20 -10.94
N LEU A 102 31.21 -1.03 -10.85
CA LEU A 102 30.09 -1.46 -11.69
C LEU A 102 28.77 -0.75 -11.31
N VAL A 103 28.72 -0.15 -10.12
CA VAL A 103 27.52 0.52 -9.59
C VAL A 103 27.83 1.93 -9.12
N HIS A 104 28.93 2.12 -8.39
CA HIS A 104 29.27 3.41 -7.82
C HIS A 104 30.32 4.15 -8.64
N SER A 105 30.32 5.47 -8.57
CA SER A 105 31.36 6.25 -9.23
C SER A 105 32.70 6.18 -8.53
N GLU A 106 33.74 6.55 -9.27
CA GLU A 106 35.09 6.71 -8.74
C GLU A 106 35.13 7.71 -7.58
N LYS A 107 34.31 8.76 -7.65
CA LYS A 107 34.20 9.77 -6.60
C LYS A 107 33.70 9.16 -5.30
N THR A 108 32.63 8.36 -5.36
CA THR A 108 32.06 7.67 -4.18
C THR A 108 33.05 6.66 -3.59
N TRP A 109 33.75 5.90 -4.43
CA TRP A 109 34.81 5.00 -3.96
C TRP A 109 35.88 5.77 -3.18
N GLN A 110 36.40 6.86 -3.76
CA GLN A 110 37.45 7.67 -3.15
C GLN A 110 36.99 8.30 -1.84
N SER A 111 35.79 8.90 -1.79
CA SER A 111 35.26 9.53 -0.58
C SER A 111 35.14 8.55 0.59
N ILE A 112 34.77 7.30 0.30
CA ILE A 112 34.71 6.26 1.33
C ILE A 112 36.12 5.84 1.74
N MET A 113 37.04 5.61 0.79
CA MET A 113 38.41 5.22 1.12
C MET A 113 39.15 6.27 1.97
N THR A 114 38.85 7.57 1.79
CA THR A 114 39.46 8.65 2.59
C THR A 114 39.04 8.64 4.06
N LEU A 115 37.92 8.00 4.42
CA LEU A 115 37.46 7.92 5.81
C LEU A 115 38.48 7.24 6.73
N LYS A 116 39.35 6.38 6.18
CA LYS A 116 40.40 5.68 6.93
C LYS A 116 41.42 6.65 7.55
N SER A 117 41.60 7.82 6.94
CA SER A 117 42.58 8.82 7.37
C SER A 117 41.99 9.86 8.32
N LEU A 118 40.70 9.79 8.66
CA LEU A 118 40.07 10.76 9.55
C LEU A 118 40.53 10.54 10.99
N THR A 119 40.88 11.63 11.67
CA THR A 119 41.10 11.65 13.12
C THR A 119 39.76 11.76 13.86
N ALA A 120 39.76 11.46 15.17
CA ALA A 120 38.57 11.67 16.00
C ALA A 120 38.06 13.12 15.95
N GLN A 121 38.97 14.10 15.86
CA GLN A 121 38.60 15.51 15.72
C GLN A 121 37.96 15.81 14.36
N ASP A 122 38.43 15.20 13.27
CA ASP A 122 37.84 15.37 11.95
C ASP A 122 36.42 14.79 11.89
N ILE A 123 36.21 13.63 12.53
CA ILE A 123 34.89 12.99 12.65
C ILE A 123 33.94 13.90 13.44
N ALA A 124 34.36 14.40 14.60
CA ALA A 124 33.55 15.33 15.38
C ALA A 124 33.22 16.62 14.61
N ASN A 125 34.18 17.17 13.86
CA ASN A 125 33.96 18.37 13.05
C ASN A 125 33.02 18.14 11.84
N SER A 126 32.83 16.88 11.43
CA SER A 126 32.00 16.49 10.28
C SER A 126 30.72 15.74 10.66
N GLU A 127 30.41 15.62 11.95
CA GLU A 127 29.24 14.93 12.50
C GLU A 127 27.94 15.41 11.85
N ALA A 128 27.69 16.72 11.83
CA ALA A 128 26.49 17.30 11.23
C ALA A 128 26.32 16.98 9.74
N TYR A 129 27.42 16.82 9.00
CA TYR A 129 27.36 16.43 7.58
C TYR A 129 26.92 14.97 7.44
N TYR A 130 27.50 14.05 8.20
CA TYR A 130 27.12 12.63 8.14
C TYR A 130 25.73 12.37 8.72
N ASP A 131 25.32 13.08 9.77
CA ASP A 131 23.96 13.02 10.32
C ASP A 131 22.91 13.45 9.30
N SER A 132 23.20 14.48 8.49
CA SER A 132 22.30 14.91 7.40
C SER A 132 22.09 13.83 6.32
N LEU A 133 23.01 12.86 6.24
CA LEU A 133 22.95 11.70 5.37
C LEU A 133 22.44 10.45 6.09
N SER A 134 22.13 10.56 7.39
CA SER A 134 21.85 9.42 8.28
C SER A 134 23.00 8.40 8.27
N LEU A 135 24.23 8.88 8.46
CA LEU A 135 25.45 8.08 8.54
C LEU A 135 26.20 8.39 9.83
N TYR A 136 26.90 7.38 10.35
CA TYR A 136 28.04 7.60 11.24
C TYR A 136 29.29 7.00 10.59
N VAL A 137 30.46 7.59 10.86
CA VAL A 137 31.72 7.13 10.27
C VAL A 137 32.73 6.75 11.34
N HIS A 138 33.61 5.81 10.98
CA HIS A 138 34.70 5.33 11.80
C HIS A 138 35.92 5.07 10.88
N PRO A 139 37.17 5.15 11.35
CA PRO A 139 38.33 4.86 10.50
C PRO A 139 38.33 3.45 9.88
N GLU A 140 37.64 2.50 10.51
CA GLU A 140 37.45 1.14 9.98
C GLU A 140 36.23 0.98 9.05
N THR A 141 35.41 2.02 8.86
CA THR A 141 34.29 2.03 7.91
C THR A 141 34.69 1.50 6.53
N PRO A 142 35.80 1.95 5.90
CA PRO A 142 36.12 1.51 4.53
C PRO A 142 36.49 0.03 4.47
N ASN A 143 37.14 -0.49 5.51
CA ASN A 143 37.47 -1.91 5.59
C ASN A 143 36.19 -2.74 5.77
N CYS A 144 35.29 -2.33 6.66
CA CYS A 144 34.04 -3.03 6.94
C CYS A 144 33.08 -2.97 5.74
N ALA A 145 32.92 -1.81 5.09
CA ALA A 145 32.10 -1.65 3.87
C ALA A 145 32.58 -2.57 2.74
N ARG A 146 33.90 -2.67 2.53
CA ARG A 146 34.46 -3.59 1.53
C ARG A 146 34.26 -5.06 1.90
N LEU A 147 34.38 -5.42 3.17
CA LEU A 147 34.11 -6.79 3.63
C LEU A 147 32.63 -7.14 3.46
N SER A 148 31.72 -6.25 3.85
CA SER A 148 30.27 -6.41 3.69
C SER A 148 29.90 -6.67 2.24
N CYS A 149 30.29 -5.77 1.34
CA CYS A 149 30.05 -5.88 -0.09
C CYS A 149 30.68 -7.16 -0.68
N GLY A 150 31.94 -7.45 -0.35
CA GLY A 150 32.63 -8.65 -0.81
C GLY A 150 32.02 -9.95 -0.29
N GLY A 151 31.42 -9.93 0.91
CA GLY A 151 30.68 -11.04 1.48
C GLY A 151 29.41 -11.36 0.68
N VAL A 152 28.63 -10.33 0.31
CA VAL A 152 27.44 -10.51 -0.52
C VAL A 152 27.82 -10.99 -1.93
N ILE A 153 28.92 -10.48 -2.50
CA ILE A 153 29.46 -10.96 -3.79
C ILE A 153 29.79 -12.46 -3.70
N GLU A 154 30.54 -12.91 -2.70
CA GLU A 154 30.91 -14.32 -2.58
C GLU A 154 29.71 -15.23 -2.32
N ALA A 155 28.75 -14.79 -1.51
CA ALA A 155 27.49 -15.50 -1.28
C ALA A 155 26.71 -15.69 -2.59
N ALA A 156 26.53 -14.59 -3.36
CA ALA A 156 25.83 -14.62 -4.63
C ALA A 156 26.56 -15.45 -5.69
N MET A 157 27.89 -15.34 -5.77
CA MET A 157 28.69 -16.11 -6.72
C MET A 157 28.66 -17.62 -6.44
N ALA A 158 28.67 -18.04 -5.17
CA ALA A 158 28.57 -19.45 -4.80
C ALA A 158 27.22 -20.06 -5.22
N VAL A 159 26.13 -19.29 -5.10
CA VAL A 159 24.80 -19.70 -5.58
C VAL A 159 24.74 -19.68 -7.11
N ALA A 160 25.19 -18.59 -7.74
CA ALA A 160 25.16 -18.41 -9.19
C ALA A 160 25.97 -19.47 -9.96
N ARG A 161 27.10 -19.92 -9.39
CA ARG A 161 27.94 -21.01 -9.93
C ARG A 161 27.40 -22.40 -9.65
N ASN A 162 26.24 -22.52 -8.99
CA ASN A 162 25.70 -23.78 -8.49
C ASN A 162 26.70 -24.53 -7.59
N GLU A 163 27.52 -23.84 -6.80
CA GLU A 163 28.32 -24.48 -5.74
C GLU A 163 27.42 -24.77 -4.55
N LEU A 164 26.56 -23.82 -4.19
CA LEU A 164 25.50 -23.93 -3.21
C LEU A 164 24.14 -23.65 -3.87
N GLN A 165 23.05 -24.09 -3.24
CA GLN A 165 21.71 -23.77 -3.70
C GLN A 165 21.25 -22.43 -3.10
N LYS A 166 21.55 -22.19 -1.82
CA LYS A 166 21.17 -20.96 -1.11
C LYS A 166 22.32 -20.42 -0.27
N SER A 167 22.26 -19.15 0.09
CA SER A 167 23.24 -18.55 1.02
C SER A 167 22.65 -17.46 1.90
N PHE A 168 23.20 -17.29 3.10
CA PHE A 168 22.88 -16.17 3.99
C PHE A 168 24.14 -15.34 4.32
N ALA A 169 24.21 -14.12 3.79
CA ALA A 169 25.24 -13.15 4.11
C ALA A 169 24.86 -12.32 5.35
N ILE A 170 25.48 -12.65 6.49
CA ILE A 170 25.34 -11.94 7.77
C ILE A 170 26.40 -10.84 7.81
N VAL A 171 26.09 -9.71 7.16
CA VAL A 171 27.05 -8.65 6.86
C VAL A 171 26.65 -7.30 7.45
N ARG A 172 27.65 -6.42 7.65
CA ARG A 172 27.44 -5.00 7.96
C ARG A 172 28.68 -4.19 7.54
N PRO A 173 28.55 -2.90 7.16
CA PRO A 173 27.33 -2.09 7.05
C PRO A 173 26.31 -2.58 6.01
N PRO A 174 25.02 -2.18 6.12
CA PRO A 174 23.99 -2.45 5.09
C PRO A 174 24.29 -1.71 3.77
N GLY A 175 23.46 -1.93 2.74
CA GLY A 175 23.72 -1.42 1.40
C GLY A 175 22.56 -0.78 0.63
N HIS A 176 21.30 -1.13 0.87
CA HIS A 176 20.20 -0.80 -0.05
C HIS A 176 19.91 0.71 -0.27
N HIS A 177 20.31 1.58 0.65
CA HIS A 177 20.19 3.04 0.52
C HIS A 177 21.33 3.71 -0.26
N ALA A 178 22.47 3.04 -0.42
CA ALA A 178 23.62 3.62 -1.11
C ALA A 178 23.30 3.81 -2.60
N GLU A 179 23.19 5.06 -3.03
CA GLU A 179 22.97 5.44 -4.42
C GLU A 179 24.29 5.36 -5.20
N PRO A 180 24.24 5.28 -6.55
CA PRO A 180 25.46 5.26 -7.39
C PRO A 180 26.48 6.35 -7.02
N GLU A 181 25.98 7.56 -6.73
CA GLU A 181 26.81 8.75 -6.47
C GLU A 181 26.86 9.18 -5.00
N LYS A 182 26.20 8.45 -4.09
CA LYS A 182 25.99 8.95 -2.72
C LYS A 182 25.76 7.84 -1.67
N PRO A 183 26.58 7.78 -0.61
CA PRO A 183 26.26 6.98 0.58
C PRO A 183 25.21 7.68 1.44
N MET A 184 24.30 6.92 2.05
CA MET A 184 23.25 7.42 2.96
C MET A 184 22.56 6.26 3.70
N GLY A 185 21.81 6.56 4.77
CA GLY A 185 20.96 5.57 5.45
C GLY A 185 21.74 4.37 5.97
N PHE A 186 22.84 4.65 6.68
CA PHE A 186 23.84 3.67 7.16
C PHE A 186 24.59 2.89 6.07
N CYS A 187 24.29 3.13 4.78
CA CYS A 187 24.83 2.38 3.66
C CYS A 187 25.97 3.13 2.96
N PHE A 188 27.09 2.44 2.76
CA PHE A 188 28.28 2.98 2.08
C PHE A 188 28.40 2.48 0.64
N PHE A 189 28.26 1.17 0.43
CA PHE A 189 28.16 0.55 -0.89
C PHE A 189 26.86 -0.22 -0.97
N ASN A 190 26.24 -0.24 -2.15
CA ASN A 190 25.09 -1.07 -2.41
C ASN A 190 25.54 -2.52 -2.62
N ASN A 191 25.61 -3.26 -1.51
CA ASN A 191 26.15 -4.60 -1.48
C ASN A 191 25.42 -5.54 -2.47
N VAL A 192 24.09 -5.47 -2.50
CA VAL A 192 23.25 -6.28 -3.38
C VAL A 192 23.43 -5.87 -4.83
N ALA A 193 23.36 -4.57 -5.16
CA ALA A 193 23.52 -4.11 -6.54
C ALA A 193 24.88 -4.49 -7.13
N VAL A 194 25.97 -4.31 -6.36
CA VAL A 194 27.31 -4.71 -6.79
C VAL A 194 27.38 -6.22 -7.03
N ALA A 195 26.83 -7.03 -6.13
CA ALA A 195 26.80 -8.47 -6.29
C ALA A 195 26.03 -8.92 -7.54
N VAL A 196 24.89 -8.28 -7.84
CA VAL A 196 24.13 -8.54 -9.08
C VAL A 196 24.97 -8.25 -10.31
N ARG A 197 25.65 -7.10 -10.39
CA ARG A 197 26.50 -6.76 -11.53
C ARG A 197 27.67 -7.72 -11.71
N VAL A 198 28.33 -8.12 -10.61
CA VAL A 198 29.40 -9.12 -10.65
C VAL A 198 28.88 -10.47 -11.14
N VAL A 199 27.71 -10.92 -10.67
CA VAL A 199 27.09 -12.17 -11.13
C VAL A 199 26.76 -12.11 -12.62
N GLN A 200 26.16 -11.02 -13.10
CA GLN A 200 25.81 -10.84 -14.51
C GLN A 200 27.04 -10.80 -15.43
N GLN A 201 28.16 -10.24 -14.94
CA GLN A 201 29.42 -10.15 -15.68
C GLN A 201 30.17 -11.49 -15.72
N LEU A 202 30.19 -12.23 -14.61
CA LEU A 202 31.03 -13.42 -14.45
C LEU A 202 30.30 -14.75 -14.64
N THR A 203 28.98 -14.74 -14.81
CA THR A 203 28.16 -15.94 -14.98
C THR A 203 27.17 -15.80 -16.14
N LYS A 204 26.42 -16.88 -16.41
CA LYS A 204 25.37 -16.89 -17.44
C LYS A 204 24.04 -16.28 -16.96
N ILE A 205 23.90 -15.99 -15.67
CA ILE A 205 22.69 -15.44 -15.08
C ILE A 205 22.51 -14.00 -15.59
N LYS A 206 21.37 -13.72 -16.21
CA LYS A 206 21.04 -12.39 -16.74
C LYS A 206 19.84 -11.78 -16.03
N ARG A 207 18.80 -12.56 -15.76
CA ARG A 207 17.60 -12.08 -15.05
C ARG A 207 17.74 -12.29 -13.55
N VAL A 208 17.82 -11.21 -12.79
CA VAL A 208 17.92 -11.25 -11.33
C VAL A 208 16.73 -10.53 -10.72
N MET A 209 16.09 -11.16 -9.75
CA MET A 209 15.08 -10.51 -8.92
C MET A 209 15.72 -10.10 -7.60
N ILE A 210 15.53 -8.84 -7.22
CA ILE A 210 15.84 -8.32 -5.89
C ILE A 210 14.51 -8.06 -5.20
N LEU A 211 14.26 -8.77 -4.10
CA LEU A 211 13.17 -8.42 -3.19
C LEU A 211 13.74 -7.71 -1.97
N ASP A 212 13.26 -6.51 -1.71
CA ASP A 212 13.57 -5.74 -0.52
C ASP A 212 12.35 -5.71 0.41
N TRP A 213 12.48 -6.36 1.57
CA TRP A 213 11.45 -6.33 2.62
C TRP A 213 11.89 -5.51 3.84
N ASP A 214 13.02 -4.81 3.75
CA ASP A 214 13.37 -3.79 4.74
C ASP A 214 12.23 -2.76 4.81
N VAL A 215 11.93 -2.27 6.01
CA VAL A 215 10.80 -1.34 6.20
C VAL A 215 11.04 -0.02 5.47
N HIS A 216 12.30 0.30 5.14
CA HIS A 216 12.66 1.48 4.36
C HIS A 216 12.79 1.14 2.88
N HIS A 217 12.40 2.10 2.03
CA HIS A 217 12.61 1.96 0.60
C HIS A 217 14.11 1.93 0.28
N GLY A 218 14.59 0.87 -0.36
CA GLY A 218 15.93 0.78 -0.94
C GLY A 218 16.10 1.68 -2.16
N ASN A 219 16.01 3.01 -1.98
CA ASN A 219 16.15 4.02 -3.03
C ASN A 219 17.44 3.88 -3.82
N GLY A 220 18.54 3.50 -3.15
CA GLY A 220 19.82 3.23 -3.79
C GLY A 220 19.71 2.06 -4.77
N THR A 221 19.15 0.94 -4.32
CA THR A 221 18.97 -0.26 -5.15
C THR A 221 18.07 0.04 -6.35
N GLN A 222 16.93 0.71 -6.15
CA GLN A 222 16.06 1.09 -7.27
C GLN A 222 16.81 1.99 -8.28
N ARG A 223 17.55 3.00 -7.82
CA ARG A 223 18.33 3.87 -8.73
C ARG A 223 19.39 3.11 -9.53
N CYS A 224 19.99 2.07 -8.97
CA CYS A 224 21.03 1.28 -9.67
C CYS A 224 20.50 0.50 -10.89
N PHE A 225 19.19 0.25 -10.94
CA PHE A 225 18.54 -0.58 -11.96
C PHE A 225 17.30 0.07 -12.58
N ASN A 226 17.10 1.38 -12.38
CA ASN A 226 15.86 2.07 -12.71
C ASN A 226 15.52 1.99 -14.21
N ASP A 227 16.54 1.90 -15.06
CA ASP A 227 16.45 1.79 -16.52
C ASP A 227 16.76 0.39 -17.07
N ASP A 228 16.92 -0.62 -16.20
CA ASP A 228 17.43 -1.94 -16.57
C ASP A 228 16.36 -3.06 -16.46
N PRO A 229 15.87 -3.60 -17.59
CA PRO A 229 14.87 -4.67 -17.58
C PRO A 229 15.43 -6.05 -17.17
N SER A 230 16.75 -6.19 -17.05
CA SER A 230 17.37 -7.46 -16.62
C SER A 230 17.31 -7.67 -15.11
N VAL A 231 16.96 -6.62 -14.34
CA VAL A 231 16.86 -6.68 -12.89
C VAL A 231 15.48 -6.21 -12.44
N LEU A 232 14.69 -7.12 -11.89
CA LEU A 232 13.42 -6.79 -11.25
C LEU A 232 13.66 -6.41 -9.80
N TYR A 233 13.40 -5.16 -9.45
CA TYR A 233 13.42 -4.68 -8.07
C TYR A 233 12.00 -4.59 -7.51
N MET A 234 11.73 -5.24 -6.38
CA MET A 234 10.45 -5.16 -5.69
C MET A 234 10.68 -4.77 -4.23
N SER A 235 9.94 -3.80 -3.72
CA SER A 235 10.10 -3.30 -2.35
C SER A 235 8.77 -3.16 -1.61
N LEU A 236 8.69 -3.68 -0.39
CA LEU A 236 7.58 -3.46 0.54
C LEU A 236 8.09 -2.59 1.69
N HIS A 237 7.63 -1.36 1.79
CA HIS A 237 8.20 -0.38 2.73
C HIS A 237 7.16 0.57 3.29
N ARG A 238 7.40 1.12 4.49
CA ARG A 238 6.61 2.21 5.05
C ARG A 238 6.89 3.49 4.28
N TYR A 239 5.84 4.16 3.82
CA TYR A 239 5.96 5.30 2.92
C TYR A 239 5.32 6.57 3.47
N GLU A 240 4.13 6.48 4.07
CA GLU A 240 3.39 7.63 4.62
C GLU A 240 3.29 8.84 3.68
N GLN A 241 2.99 8.59 2.40
CA GLN A 241 2.97 9.62 1.35
C GLN A 241 4.32 10.33 1.17
N GLY A 242 5.43 9.60 1.34
CA GLY A 242 6.79 10.13 1.23
C GLY A 242 7.25 10.92 2.44
N ARG A 243 6.58 10.78 3.60
CA ARG A 243 7.01 11.38 4.88
C ARG A 243 7.91 10.47 5.70
N PHE A 244 7.85 9.16 5.49
CA PHE A 244 8.74 8.21 6.14
C PHE A 244 10.08 8.14 5.39
N TYR A 245 11.18 7.93 6.10
CA TYR A 245 12.53 7.88 5.52
C TYR A 245 12.61 6.83 4.40
N PRO A 246 13.26 7.10 3.25
CA PRO A 246 14.13 8.25 2.91
C PRO A 246 13.41 9.52 2.43
N CYS A 247 12.09 9.57 2.55
CA CYS A 247 11.20 10.66 2.12
C CYS A 247 11.14 10.89 0.60
N GLY A 248 10.10 11.59 0.17
CA GLY A 248 9.91 11.98 -1.22
C GLY A 248 9.18 10.94 -2.09
N PRO A 249 8.97 11.24 -3.38
CA PRO A 249 8.06 10.49 -4.24
C PRO A 249 8.63 9.18 -4.81
N PHE A 250 9.93 8.93 -4.62
CA PHE A 250 10.65 7.89 -5.38
C PHE A 250 10.24 6.45 -4.99
N GLY A 251 9.82 6.23 -3.75
CA GLY A 251 9.23 4.96 -3.28
C GLY A 251 7.73 4.81 -3.55
N SER A 252 7.09 5.76 -4.25
CA SER A 252 5.65 5.65 -4.55
C SER A 252 5.34 4.49 -5.52
N MET A 253 4.11 3.98 -5.46
CA MET A 253 3.63 2.92 -6.35
C MET A 253 3.65 3.29 -7.84
N VAL A 254 3.68 4.59 -8.19
CA VAL A 254 3.78 5.08 -9.57
C VAL A 254 5.22 5.15 -10.08
N SER A 255 6.21 5.04 -9.18
CA SER A 255 7.63 5.00 -9.52
C SER A 255 7.99 3.59 -10.01
N CYS A 256 7.76 3.35 -11.30
CA CYS A 256 7.82 2.02 -11.93
C CYS A 256 9.06 1.79 -12.82
N GLY A 257 10.17 2.51 -12.60
CA GLY A 257 11.32 2.49 -13.51
C GLY A 257 11.15 3.43 -14.71
N GLU A 258 12.19 3.52 -15.53
CA GLU A 258 12.27 4.42 -16.68
C GLU A 258 12.88 3.72 -17.90
N GLY A 259 12.74 4.34 -19.08
CA GLY A 259 13.32 3.80 -20.31
C GLY A 259 12.95 2.32 -20.54
N ALA A 260 13.97 1.49 -20.73
CA ALA A 260 13.80 0.05 -20.93
C ALA A 260 13.43 -0.70 -19.63
N GLY A 261 13.76 -0.16 -18.46
CA GLY A 261 13.45 -0.72 -17.14
C GLY A 261 12.04 -0.41 -16.64
N ARG A 262 11.21 0.29 -17.43
CA ARG A 262 9.83 0.58 -17.05
C ARG A 262 9.03 -0.72 -16.85
N GLY A 263 8.39 -0.85 -15.69
CA GLY A 263 7.70 -2.05 -15.21
C GLY A 263 8.56 -2.95 -14.30
N PHE A 264 9.89 -2.76 -14.25
CA PHE A 264 10.82 -3.61 -13.49
C PHE A 264 11.21 -3.02 -12.12
N SER A 265 10.60 -1.92 -11.72
CA SER A 265 10.58 -1.45 -10.32
C SER A 265 9.16 -1.51 -9.79
N VAL A 266 8.93 -2.29 -8.74
CA VAL A 266 7.61 -2.49 -8.15
C VAL A 266 7.64 -2.09 -6.68
N ASN A 267 7.00 -0.95 -6.38
CA ASN A 267 6.91 -0.44 -5.01
C ASN A 267 5.54 -0.76 -4.40
N ILE A 268 5.55 -1.32 -3.19
CA ILE A 268 4.37 -1.57 -2.35
C ILE A 268 4.49 -0.66 -1.12
N PRO A 269 4.01 0.60 -1.22
CA PRO A 269 4.24 1.63 -0.21
C PRO A 269 3.16 1.61 0.87
N TRP A 270 3.46 1.05 2.05
CA TRP A 270 2.53 1.07 3.17
C TRP A 270 2.21 2.51 3.60
N PRO A 271 0.92 2.89 3.66
CA PRO A 271 0.53 4.26 3.94
C PRO A 271 0.67 4.64 5.43
N ASP A 272 0.81 3.64 6.31
CA ASP A 272 0.95 3.81 7.76
C ASP A 272 1.80 2.67 8.35
N LYS A 273 2.13 2.81 9.65
CA LYS A 273 2.73 1.76 10.48
C LYS A 273 1.74 0.65 10.83
N GLY A 274 2.20 -0.37 11.55
CA GLY A 274 1.34 -1.41 12.12
C GLY A 274 1.01 -2.56 11.18
N MET A 275 1.58 -2.59 9.97
CA MET A 275 1.41 -3.69 9.02
C MET A 275 1.98 -4.99 9.59
N GLY A 276 1.23 -6.08 9.50
CA GLY A 276 1.60 -7.38 10.07
C GLY A 276 1.71 -8.50 9.04
N ASP A 277 1.81 -9.73 9.53
CA ASP A 277 1.96 -10.94 8.71
C ASP A 277 0.88 -11.05 7.61
N ALA A 278 -0.36 -10.76 7.94
CA ALA A 278 -1.48 -10.85 7.01
C ALA A 278 -1.32 -9.91 5.82
N ASP A 279 -0.85 -8.69 6.08
CA ASP A 279 -0.69 -7.63 5.08
C ASP A 279 0.47 -7.95 4.12
N TYR A 280 1.61 -8.37 4.68
CA TYR A 280 2.78 -8.78 3.89
C TYR A 280 2.49 -10.03 3.06
N LEU A 281 1.85 -11.06 3.64
CA LEU A 281 1.50 -12.28 2.90
C LEU A 281 0.47 -12.00 1.79
N HIS A 282 -0.48 -11.09 2.04
CA HIS A 282 -1.42 -10.66 1.01
C HIS A 282 -0.70 -9.99 -0.17
N ALA A 283 0.21 -9.06 0.09
CA ALA A 283 1.04 -8.43 -0.92
C ALA A 283 1.90 -9.45 -1.68
N PHE A 284 2.44 -10.46 -0.99
CA PHE A 284 3.20 -11.52 -1.63
C PHE A 284 2.37 -12.35 -2.60
N GLN A 285 1.18 -12.77 -2.17
CA GLN A 285 0.30 -13.60 -2.96
C GLN A 285 -0.32 -12.86 -4.16
N ARG A 286 -0.57 -11.55 -4.02
CA ARG A 286 -1.25 -10.74 -5.05
C ARG A 286 -0.30 -10.01 -6.00
N ILE A 287 0.89 -9.62 -5.55
CA ILE A 287 1.82 -8.81 -6.35
C ILE A 287 3.16 -9.53 -6.53
N VAL A 288 3.86 -9.85 -5.42
CA VAL A 288 5.26 -10.32 -5.48
C VAL A 288 5.40 -11.61 -6.26
N MET A 289 4.66 -12.65 -5.86
CA MET A 289 4.80 -13.98 -6.46
C MET A 289 4.28 -14.03 -7.90
N PRO A 290 3.13 -13.43 -8.26
CA PRO A 290 2.70 -13.35 -9.65
C PRO A 290 3.75 -12.67 -10.54
N ILE A 291 4.20 -11.46 -10.20
CA ILE A 291 5.20 -10.73 -11.01
C ILE A 291 6.51 -11.53 -11.10
N ALA A 292 6.98 -12.11 -9.99
CA ALA A 292 8.19 -12.92 -9.97
C ALA A 292 8.08 -14.17 -10.86
N MET A 293 6.92 -14.83 -10.90
CA MET A 293 6.69 -15.99 -11.77
C MET A 293 6.67 -15.58 -13.25
N GLU A 294 6.07 -14.44 -13.60
CA GLU A 294 6.08 -13.91 -14.98
C GLU A 294 7.48 -13.47 -15.41
N PHE A 295 8.23 -12.80 -14.52
CA PHE A 295 9.62 -12.40 -14.77
C PHE A 295 10.57 -13.59 -14.95
N SER A 296 10.28 -14.72 -14.29
CA SER A 296 11.08 -15.95 -14.32
C SER A 296 12.57 -15.70 -14.05
N PRO A 297 12.93 -15.23 -12.82
CA PRO A 297 14.31 -14.93 -12.46
C PRO A 297 15.19 -16.18 -12.47
N GLU A 298 16.48 -15.98 -12.76
CA GLU A 298 17.51 -17.01 -12.72
C GLU A 298 18.28 -17.03 -11.39
N LEU A 299 18.17 -15.94 -10.63
CA LEU A 299 18.66 -15.75 -9.26
C LEU A 299 17.70 -14.83 -8.51
N VAL A 300 17.41 -15.15 -7.26
CA VAL A 300 16.69 -14.27 -6.34
C VAL A 300 17.64 -13.81 -5.23
N ILE A 301 17.70 -12.50 -4.98
CA ILE A 301 18.38 -11.92 -3.84
C ILE A 301 17.34 -11.22 -2.95
N ILE A 302 17.37 -11.51 -1.66
CA ILE A 302 16.57 -10.83 -0.66
C ILE A 302 17.46 -9.80 0.04
N SER A 303 17.14 -8.51 -0.13
CA SER A 303 17.59 -7.44 0.76
C SER A 303 16.80 -7.57 2.05
N ALA A 304 17.44 -8.25 3.02
CA ALA A 304 16.80 -8.77 4.21
C ALA A 304 16.99 -7.83 5.40
N GLY A 305 16.21 -6.75 5.43
CA GLY A 305 15.99 -5.97 6.63
C GLY A 305 15.04 -6.68 7.59
N PHE A 306 15.19 -6.46 8.90
CA PHE A 306 14.28 -6.99 9.91
C PHE A 306 13.71 -5.88 10.81
N ASP A 307 13.66 -4.66 10.30
CA ASP A 307 13.07 -3.49 10.96
C ASP A 307 11.56 -3.36 10.72
N ALA A 308 10.97 -4.16 9.82
CA ALA A 308 9.52 -4.38 9.78
C ALA A 308 9.03 -5.37 10.86
N ALA A 309 9.97 -5.98 11.60
CA ALA A 309 9.64 -6.99 12.60
C ALA A 309 8.94 -6.39 13.83
N ASP A 310 8.09 -7.20 14.46
CA ASP A 310 7.45 -6.82 15.72
C ASP A 310 8.50 -6.47 16.79
N GLY A 311 8.31 -5.33 17.44
CA GLY A 311 9.23 -4.76 18.44
C GLY A 311 10.39 -3.93 17.89
N ASP A 312 10.52 -3.72 16.58
CA ASP A 312 11.51 -2.78 16.06
C ASP A 312 11.12 -1.31 16.35
N PRO A 313 12.04 -0.49 16.91
CA PRO A 313 11.72 0.88 17.32
C PRO A 313 11.52 1.84 16.13
N LEU A 314 12.10 1.57 14.97
CA LEU A 314 12.09 2.48 13.82
C LEU A 314 10.95 2.15 12.85
N GLY A 315 10.81 0.88 12.45
CA GLY A 315 9.83 0.50 11.44
C GLY A 315 8.38 0.52 11.93
N GLN A 316 8.15 0.14 13.18
CA GLN A 316 6.82 0.11 13.83
C GLN A 316 5.78 -0.73 13.06
N CYS A 317 6.23 -1.76 12.35
CA CYS A 317 5.39 -2.83 11.82
C CYS A 317 5.39 -4.03 12.77
N HIS A 318 4.59 -5.05 12.46
CA HIS A 318 4.36 -6.21 13.32
C HIS A 318 4.55 -7.54 12.56
N VAL A 319 5.55 -7.60 11.67
CA VAL A 319 5.89 -8.86 10.99
C VAL A 319 6.54 -9.80 12.00
N SER A 320 5.97 -10.98 12.19
CA SER A 320 6.50 -12.00 13.09
C SER A 320 7.67 -12.77 12.45
N PRO A 321 8.52 -13.44 13.24
CA PRO A 321 9.51 -14.37 12.71
C PRO A 321 8.91 -15.44 11.78
N ALA A 322 7.69 -15.90 12.06
CA ALA A 322 6.98 -16.83 11.20
C ALA A 322 6.56 -16.18 9.86
N GLY A 323 6.14 -14.92 9.87
CA GLY A 323 5.91 -14.14 8.64
C GLY A 323 7.12 -14.14 7.70
N TYR A 324 8.32 -13.85 8.23
CA TYR A 324 9.56 -13.93 7.46
C TYR A 324 9.86 -15.34 6.93
N ALA A 325 9.57 -16.39 7.70
CA ALA A 325 9.71 -17.77 7.25
C ALA A 325 8.83 -18.08 6.03
N HIS A 326 7.55 -17.69 6.09
CA HIS A 326 6.60 -17.88 4.97
C HIS A 326 7.02 -17.11 3.73
N MET A 327 7.42 -15.84 3.87
CA MET A 327 7.94 -15.03 2.75
C MET A 327 9.18 -15.68 2.12
N THR A 328 10.14 -16.14 2.94
CA THR A 328 11.35 -16.84 2.47
C THR A 328 11.01 -18.15 1.75
N HIS A 329 10.00 -18.88 2.23
CA HIS A 329 9.58 -20.14 1.64
C HIS A 329 8.98 -19.94 0.24
N MET A 330 8.11 -18.93 0.07
CA MET A 330 7.54 -18.60 -1.24
C MET A 330 8.63 -18.28 -2.26
N LEU A 331 9.60 -17.43 -1.89
CA LEU A 331 10.71 -17.04 -2.76
C LEU A 331 11.68 -18.19 -3.06
N SER A 332 11.82 -19.14 -2.14
CA SER A 332 12.63 -20.36 -2.34
C SER A 332 12.13 -21.25 -3.48
N GLY A 333 10.87 -21.08 -3.93
CA GLY A 333 10.31 -21.79 -5.08
C GLY A 333 10.74 -21.22 -6.44
N LEU A 334 11.34 -20.03 -6.48
CA LEU A 334 11.76 -19.36 -7.70
C LEU A 334 13.20 -19.74 -8.10
N ALA A 335 13.59 -19.43 -9.34
CA ALA A 335 14.98 -19.58 -9.83
C ALA A 335 15.61 -20.98 -9.64
N GLY A 336 14.79 -22.05 -9.58
CA GLY A 336 15.27 -23.40 -9.25
C GLY A 336 15.84 -23.53 -7.83
N GLY A 337 15.44 -22.64 -6.92
CA GLY A 337 15.91 -22.54 -5.55
C GLY A 337 17.17 -21.70 -5.35
N LYS A 338 17.70 -21.04 -6.39
CA LYS A 338 18.86 -20.12 -6.27
C LYS A 338 18.48 -18.86 -5.51
N LEU A 339 18.77 -18.85 -4.21
CA LEU A 339 18.35 -17.79 -3.29
C LEU A 339 19.52 -17.27 -2.44
N VAL A 340 19.69 -15.95 -2.41
CA VAL A 340 20.68 -15.27 -1.57
C VAL A 340 19.92 -14.38 -0.59
N VAL A 341 20.18 -14.53 0.70
CA VAL A 341 19.68 -13.61 1.74
C VAL A 341 20.85 -12.71 2.14
N ALA A 342 20.71 -11.39 1.99
CA ALA A 342 21.72 -10.41 2.36
C ALA A 342 21.17 -9.48 3.44
N LEU A 343 21.83 -9.42 4.60
CA LEU A 343 21.35 -8.63 5.74
C LEU A 343 21.38 -7.11 5.42
N GLU A 344 20.28 -6.41 5.72
CA GLU A 344 20.14 -4.94 5.62
C GLU A 344 19.88 -4.32 7.02
N GLY A 345 18.71 -3.69 7.26
CA GLY A 345 18.28 -3.05 8.52
C GLY A 345 17.70 -4.01 9.58
N GLY A 346 17.21 -3.45 10.69
CA GLY A 346 16.71 -4.18 11.88
C GLY A 346 17.45 -3.81 13.16
N TYR A 347 16.81 -3.08 14.06
CA TYR A 347 17.46 -2.34 15.14
C TYR A 347 17.06 -2.81 16.55
N SER A 348 16.02 -3.65 16.66
CA SER A 348 15.83 -4.50 17.83
C SER A 348 16.70 -5.76 17.75
N LEU A 349 17.70 -5.88 18.63
CA LEU A 349 18.61 -7.04 18.66
C LEU A 349 17.89 -8.38 18.91
N ASP A 350 16.75 -8.35 19.59
CA ASP A 350 15.92 -9.54 19.81
C ASP A 350 15.13 -9.89 18.55
N SER A 351 14.38 -8.93 18.00
CA SER A 351 13.53 -9.13 16.81
C SER A 351 14.34 -9.52 15.58
N ILE A 352 15.49 -8.88 15.34
CA ILE A 352 16.40 -9.23 14.24
C ILE A 352 16.91 -10.66 14.36
N SER A 353 17.30 -11.08 15.56
CA SER A 353 17.91 -12.39 15.77
C SER A 353 16.88 -13.52 15.63
N LYS A 354 15.66 -13.34 16.16
CA LYS A 354 14.56 -14.30 16.03
C LYS A 354 14.07 -14.41 14.58
N SER A 355 13.93 -13.29 13.88
CA SER A 355 13.49 -13.27 12.48
C SER A 355 14.55 -13.90 11.56
N ALA A 356 15.83 -13.55 11.75
CA ALA A 356 16.93 -14.16 10.99
C ALA A 356 17.08 -15.66 11.27
N LEU A 357 16.78 -16.13 12.49
CA LEU A 357 16.75 -17.56 12.82
C LEU A 357 15.73 -18.30 11.97
N GLU A 358 14.50 -17.79 11.87
CA GLU A 358 13.43 -18.43 11.10
C GLU A 358 13.70 -18.41 9.59
N VAL A 359 14.28 -17.33 9.07
CA VAL A 359 14.81 -17.29 7.69
C VAL A 359 15.88 -18.37 7.50
N GLY A 360 16.84 -18.47 8.43
CA GLY A 360 17.91 -19.47 8.42
C GLY A 360 17.39 -20.91 8.44
N ARG A 361 16.37 -21.19 9.27
CA ARG A 361 15.68 -22.50 9.32
C ARG A 361 14.99 -22.81 7.99
N THR A 362 14.32 -21.83 7.41
CA THR A 362 13.56 -21.99 6.16
C THR A 362 14.50 -22.28 4.97
N ILE A 363 15.60 -21.54 4.83
CA ILE A 363 16.55 -21.81 3.73
C ILE A 363 17.25 -23.16 3.89
N LEU A 364 17.41 -23.66 5.12
CA LEU A 364 17.86 -25.03 5.44
C LEU A 364 16.82 -26.13 5.16
N GLY A 365 15.64 -25.77 4.65
CA GLY A 365 14.58 -26.70 4.26
C GLY A 365 13.64 -27.10 5.40
N GLN A 366 13.65 -26.40 6.54
CA GLN A 366 12.63 -26.59 7.56
C GLN A 366 11.32 -25.93 7.12
N SER A 367 10.19 -26.56 7.46
CA SER A 367 8.87 -25.99 7.20
C SER A 367 8.69 -24.69 8.02
N PRO A 368 8.11 -23.63 7.42
CA PRO A 368 7.72 -22.44 8.17
C PRO A 368 6.80 -22.79 9.35
N PRO A 369 6.89 -22.07 10.48
CA PRO A 369 5.94 -22.23 11.59
C PRO A 369 4.49 -21.97 11.14
N GLU A 370 3.53 -22.64 11.78
CA GLU A 370 2.11 -22.42 11.52
C GLU A 370 1.71 -20.99 11.92
N LEU A 371 0.99 -20.31 11.03
CA LEU A 371 0.34 -19.04 11.33
C LEU A 371 -1.14 -19.30 11.61
N PRO A 372 -1.75 -18.61 12.58
CA PRO A 372 -3.19 -18.72 12.82
C PRO A 372 -3.99 -18.20 11.62
N PRO A 373 -5.33 -18.35 11.60
CA PRO A 373 -6.15 -17.63 10.62
C PRO A 373 -5.90 -16.12 10.71
N LEU A 374 -5.45 -15.53 9.61
CA LEU A 374 -5.09 -14.12 9.49
C LEU A 374 -6.05 -13.41 8.53
N VAL A 375 -6.30 -12.13 8.79
CA VAL A 375 -7.07 -11.24 7.90
C VAL A 375 -6.24 -9.99 7.64
N ALA A 376 -5.96 -9.72 6.37
CA ALA A 376 -5.27 -8.49 5.97
C ALA A 376 -6.13 -7.27 6.28
N SER A 377 -5.49 -6.18 6.71
CA SER A 377 -6.15 -4.92 6.99
C SER A 377 -6.74 -4.29 5.73
N GLU A 378 -7.84 -3.54 5.87
CA GLU A 378 -8.47 -2.83 4.74
C GLU A 378 -7.48 -1.90 4.04
N ILE A 379 -6.66 -1.19 4.83
CA ILE A 379 -5.61 -0.28 4.35
C ILE A 379 -4.58 -1.03 3.48
N ALA A 380 -4.12 -2.21 3.92
CA ALA A 380 -3.18 -3.00 3.13
C ALA A 380 -3.83 -3.55 1.87
N THR A 381 -5.07 -4.06 1.95
CA THR A 381 -5.77 -4.58 0.77
C THR A 381 -6.02 -3.49 -0.28
N GLU A 382 -6.37 -2.27 0.13
CA GLU A 382 -6.52 -1.12 -0.76
C GLU A 382 -5.18 -0.71 -1.37
N THR A 383 -4.10 -0.67 -0.58
CA THR A 383 -2.75 -0.37 -1.09
C THR A 383 -2.33 -1.39 -2.14
N VAL A 384 -2.53 -2.69 -1.86
CA VAL A 384 -2.22 -3.78 -2.80
C VAL A 384 -3.06 -3.70 -4.07
N TRP A 385 -4.34 -3.33 -3.95
CA TRP A 385 -5.21 -3.09 -5.10
C TRP A 385 -4.74 -1.93 -5.98
N GLN A 386 -4.35 -0.80 -5.38
CA GLN A 386 -3.81 0.35 -6.12
C GLN A 386 -2.48 0.01 -6.79
N VAL A 387 -1.61 -0.74 -6.12
CA VAL A 387 -0.37 -1.26 -6.73
C VAL A 387 -0.70 -2.18 -7.89
N ALA A 388 -1.67 -3.08 -7.75
CA ALA A 388 -2.10 -3.96 -8.84
C ALA A 388 -2.57 -3.16 -10.07
N LEU A 389 -3.38 -2.11 -9.87
CA LEU A 389 -3.80 -1.22 -10.96
C LEU A 389 -2.60 -0.61 -11.70
N GLU A 390 -1.62 -0.08 -10.96
CA GLU A 390 -0.42 0.50 -11.56
C GLU A 390 0.44 -0.55 -12.30
N GLN A 391 0.62 -1.73 -11.69
CA GLN A 391 1.46 -2.79 -12.25
C GLN A 391 0.79 -3.58 -13.38
N SER A 392 -0.55 -3.59 -13.45
CA SER A 392 -1.31 -4.24 -14.53
C SER A 392 -1.00 -3.68 -15.92
N LYS A 393 -0.46 -2.45 -15.98
CA LYS A 393 0.03 -1.79 -17.20
C LYS A 393 1.27 -2.48 -17.79
N TYR A 394 2.01 -3.23 -16.97
CA TYR A 394 3.29 -3.84 -17.34
C TYR A 394 3.28 -5.37 -17.23
N TRP A 395 2.47 -5.93 -16.32
CA TRP A 395 2.44 -7.37 -16.01
C TRP A 395 1.11 -8.01 -16.38
N LYS A 396 1.15 -9.09 -17.15
CA LYS A 396 -0.05 -9.73 -17.71
C LYS A 396 -0.85 -10.48 -16.65
N ASN A 397 -0.19 -11.05 -15.64
CA ASN A 397 -0.84 -11.84 -14.61
C ASN A 397 -1.30 -11.05 -13.36
N ILE A 398 -1.26 -9.72 -13.42
CA ILE A 398 -1.75 -8.85 -12.36
C ILE A 398 -3.16 -8.35 -12.68
N ASP A 399 -4.07 -8.59 -11.74
CA ASP A 399 -5.44 -8.09 -11.73
C ASP A 399 -5.69 -7.28 -10.44
N PRO A 400 -6.57 -6.28 -10.47
CA PRO A 400 -7.41 -5.83 -11.59
C PRO A 400 -6.62 -5.17 -12.73
N LYS A 401 -7.17 -5.21 -13.94
CA LYS A 401 -6.67 -4.39 -15.05
C LYS A 401 -7.10 -2.93 -14.87
N ALA A 402 -6.15 -2.01 -15.03
CA ALA A 402 -6.49 -0.61 -15.16
C ALA A 402 -7.36 -0.42 -16.42
N CYS A 403 -8.53 0.19 -16.27
CA CYS A 403 -9.32 0.61 -17.43
C CYS A 403 -8.51 1.67 -18.19
N GLU A 404 -8.18 1.40 -19.46
CA GLU A 404 -7.63 2.45 -20.31
C GLU A 404 -8.71 3.53 -20.49
N PRO A 405 -8.41 4.82 -20.24
CA PRO A 405 -9.29 5.87 -20.74
C PRO A 405 -9.31 5.76 -22.26
N SER A 406 -10.50 5.59 -22.88
CA SER A 406 -10.57 5.55 -24.34
C SER A 406 -9.99 6.86 -24.88
N ALA A 407 -8.98 6.76 -25.75
CA ALA A 407 -8.38 7.91 -26.42
C ALA A 407 -9.42 8.67 -27.29
N GLU A 408 -10.55 8.02 -27.55
CA GLU A 408 -11.75 8.55 -28.14
C GLU A 408 -12.77 8.73 -27.01
N ILE A 409 -12.69 9.84 -26.28
CA ILE A 409 -13.83 10.30 -25.47
C ILE A 409 -14.85 10.82 -26.49
N ASP A 410 -15.64 9.91 -27.04
CA ASP A 410 -16.73 10.24 -27.94
C ASP A 410 -17.68 11.25 -27.27
N GLN A 411 -18.29 12.12 -28.07
CA GLN A 411 -19.32 13.09 -27.65
C GLN A 411 -20.56 12.44 -26.99
N ILE A 412 -20.60 11.10 -26.91
CA ILE A 412 -21.70 10.28 -26.38
C ILE A 412 -21.34 9.65 -25.01
N THR A 413 -20.09 9.76 -24.54
CA THR A 413 -19.70 9.17 -23.24
C THR A 413 -20.17 10.02 -22.05
N TYR A 414 -20.77 9.34 -21.06
CA TYR A 414 -21.11 9.92 -19.75
C TYR A 414 -20.40 9.15 -18.66
N THR A 415 -19.93 9.86 -17.64
CA THR A 415 -19.37 9.23 -16.46
C THR A 415 -20.48 8.61 -15.60
N ILE A 416 -20.19 7.50 -14.92
CA ILE A 416 -21.14 6.88 -13.98
C ILE A 416 -21.68 7.90 -12.96
N PRO A 417 -20.86 8.79 -12.35
CA PRO A 417 -21.37 9.86 -11.48
C PRO A 417 -22.41 10.77 -12.13
N GLU A 418 -22.28 11.12 -13.42
CA GLU A 418 -23.28 11.94 -14.12
C GLU A 418 -24.61 11.21 -14.29
N LEU A 419 -24.57 9.92 -14.63
CA LEU A 419 -25.77 9.08 -14.72
C LEU A 419 -26.48 8.98 -13.37
N LEU A 420 -25.72 8.77 -12.29
CA LEU A 420 -26.27 8.73 -10.93
C LEU A 420 -26.88 10.07 -10.49
N LYS A 421 -26.25 11.19 -10.86
CA LYS A 421 -26.75 12.55 -10.59
C LYS A 421 -28.09 12.78 -11.28
N ALA A 422 -28.19 12.48 -12.57
CA ALA A 422 -29.43 12.60 -13.32
C ALA A 422 -30.54 11.72 -12.75
N HIS A 423 -30.22 10.45 -12.40
CA HIS A 423 -31.18 9.55 -11.77
C HIS A 423 -31.68 10.08 -10.42
N ARG A 424 -30.78 10.59 -9.56
CA ARG A 424 -31.15 11.14 -8.25
C ARG A 424 -32.04 12.36 -8.39
N GLN A 425 -31.71 13.29 -9.30
CA GLN A 425 -32.53 14.48 -9.54
C GLN A 425 -33.96 14.10 -9.92
N GLU A 426 -34.12 13.20 -10.89
CA GLU A 426 -35.43 12.74 -11.33
C GLU A 426 -36.18 11.99 -10.21
N TYR A 427 -35.50 11.13 -9.46
CA TYR A 427 -36.08 10.41 -8.34
C TYR A 427 -36.59 11.35 -7.24
N MET A 428 -35.80 12.35 -6.86
CA MET A 428 -36.17 13.29 -5.79
C MET A 428 -37.32 14.22 -6.20
N TYR A 429 -37.38 14.61 -7.48
CA TYR A 429 -38.52 15.36 -8.00
C TYR A 429 -39.80 14.51 -8.01
N ARG A 430 -39.75 13.27 -8.54
CA ARG A 430 -40.95 12.42 -8.67
C ARG A 430 -41.51 11.95 -7.33
N GLU A 431 -40.65 11.56 -6.39
CA GLU A 431 -41.10 10.95 -5.13
C GLU A 431 -41.35 11.99 -4.03
N TYR A 432 -40.61 13.11 -4.03
CA TYR A 432 -40.62 14.07 -2.93
C TYR A 432 -40.89 15.52 -3.36
N GLU A 433 -41.18 15.77 -4.64
CA GLU A 433 -41.43 17.11 -5.21
C GLU A 433 -40.29 18.11 -4.91
N MET A 434 -39.06 17.62 -4.75
CA MET A 434 -37.91 18.48 -4.46
C MET A 434 -37.46 19.21 -5.73
N LEU A 435 -37.02 20.45 -5.55
CA LEU A 435 -36.62 21.35 -6.63
C LEU A 435 -35.14 21.67 -6.53
N GLU A 436 -34.53 21.99 -7.68
CA GLU A 436 -33.14 22.44 -7.73
C GLU A 436 -32.98 23.83 -7.09
N VAL A 437 -31.90 23.99 -6.32
CA VAL A 437 -31.53 25.27 -5.74
C VAL A 437 -30.74 26.10 -6.77
N PRO A 438 -31.21 27.30 -7.17
CA PRO A 438 -30.50 28.11 -8.15
C PRO A 438 -29.19 28.68 -7.57
N LEU A 439 -28.08 28.52 -8.30
CA LEU A 439 -26.78 29.04 -7.87
C LEU A 439 -26.42 30.26 -8.73
N LEU A 440 -26.13 31.40 -8.07
CA LEU A 440 -25.92 32.67 -8.75
C LEU A 440 -24.54 32.78 -9.39
N HIS A 441 -23.54 32.06 -8.86
CA HIS A 441 -22.19 32.06 -9.41
C HIS A 441 -22.07 30.98 -10.49
N GLU A 442 -21.59 31.35 -11.68
CA GLU A 442 -21.35 30.43 -12.81
C GLU A 442 -20.49 29.24 -12.38
N ASP A 443 -19.40 29.47 -11.63
CA ASP A 443 -18.55 28.41 -11.08
C ASP A 443 -19.30 27.37 -10.23
N HIS A 444 -20.27 27.83 -9.44
CA HIS A 444 -21.08 26.93 -8.61
C HIS A 444 -22.13 26.22 -9.46
N GLN A 445 -22.76 26.94 -10.39
CA GLN A 445 -23.76 26.39 -11.30
C GLN A 445 -23.15 25.29 -12.18
N ASP A 446 -21.98 25.51 -12.77
CA ASP A 446 -21.33 24.51 -13.62
C ASP A 446 -20.96 23.24 -12.85
N LYS A 447 -20.56 23.37 -11.58
CA LYS A 447 -20.08 22.24 -10.77
C LYS A 447 -21.18 21.51 -10.00
N PHE A 448 -22.19 22.23 -9.53
CA PHE A 448 -23.17 21.73 -8.55
C PHE A 448 -24.63 21.90 -9.00
N SER A 449 -24.90 22.44 -10.19
CA SER A 449 -26.25 22.34 -10.78
C SER A 449 -26.74 20.89 -10.75
N SER A 450 -28.04 20.69 -10.61
CA SER A 450 -28.72 19.40 -10.47
C SER A 450 -28.26 18.51 -9.30
N GLN A 451 -27.39 19.00 -8.41
CA GLN A 451 -26.84 18.25 -7.27
C GLN A 451 -27.31 18.78 -5.91
N ILE A 452 -27.87 19.99 -5.90
CA ILE A 452 -28.37 20.65 -4.70
C ILE A 452 -29.86 20.83 -4.87
N MET A 453 -30.63 20.21 -3.97
CA MET A 453 -32.07 20.21 -4.05
C MET A 453 -32.69 20.55 -2.71
N CYS A 454 -33.86 21.17 -2.75
CA CYS A 454 -34.61 21.55 -1.57
C CYS A 454 -36.08 21.15 -1.67
N THR A 455 -36.74 21.10 -0.52
CA THR A 455 -38.20 21.05 -0.46
C THR A 455 -38.81 22.42 -0.76
N LYS A 456 -40.03 22.42 -1.31
CA LYS A 456 -40.76 23.65 -1.68
C LYS A 456 -41.00 24.62 -0.51
N ASP A 457 -40.96 24.12 0.72
CA ASP A 457 -41.21 24.85 1.97
C ASP A 457 -39.92 25.29 2.69
N ILE A 458 -38.75 25.19 2.06
CA ILE A 458 -37.46 25.54 2.66
C ILE A 458 -37.41 26.93 3.30
N MET A 459 -38.11 27.90 2.75
CA MET A 459 -38.13 29.28 3.28
C MET A 459 -39.10 29.46 4.45
N ASP A 460 -40.12 28.62 4.56
CA ASP A 460 -41.26 28.83 5.47
C ASP A 460 -41.28 27.87 6.66
N ASN A 461 -40.66 26.69 6.54
CA ASN A 461 -40.65 25.68 7.60
C ASN A 461 -39.79 26.12 8.80
N GLU A 462 -40.25 25.84 10.02
CA GLU A 462 -39.51 26.17 11.24
C GLU A 462 -38.32 25.23 11.51
N VAL A 463 -38.33 24.03 10.92
CA VAL A 463 -37.29 23.01 11.07
C VAL A 463 -36.68 22.70 9.70
N LEU A 464 -35.36 22.87 9.60
CA LEU A 464 -34.59 22.59 8.39
C LEU A 464 -33.53 21.53 8.67
N VAL A 465 -33.53 20.46 7.89
CA VAL A 465 -32.47 19.47 7.85
C VAL A 465 -31.57 19.74 6.64
N VAL A 466 -30.28 19.89 6.87
CA VAL A 466 -29.28 20.02 5.81
C VAL A 466 -28.49 18.73 5.75
N PHE A 467 -28.61 17.99 4.66
CA PHE A 467 -27.91 16.73 4.45
C PHE A 467 -26.79 16.93 3.44
N ALA A 468 -25.54 16.96 3.93
CA ALA A 468 -24.34 17.11 3.13
C ALA A 468 -23.66 15.74 2.96
N HIS A 469 -23.54 15.27 1.71
CA HIS A 469 -23.15 13.90 1.45
C HIS A 469 -22.48 13.70 0.07
N GLU A 470 -22.09 12.45 -0.20
CA GLU A 470 -21.68 11.94 -1.50
C GLU A 470 -22.68 10.92 -2.04
N PHE A 471 -22.52 10.47 -3.29
CA PHE A 471 -23.30 9.35 -3.79
C PHE A 471 -23.04 8.08 -2.98
N GLY A 472 -24.07 7.23 -2.91
CA GLY A 472 -23.94 5.90 -2.32
C GLY A 472 -22.90 5.04 -3.06
N ASN A 473 -22.86 3.74 -2.75
CA ASN A 473 -21.88 2.84 -3.33
C ASN A 473 -22.47 2.03 -4.48
N ILE A 474 -21.73 1.78 -5.56
CA ILE A 474 -22.14 0.84 -6.60
C ILE A 474 -21.55 -0.54 -6.27
N ARG A 475 -22.42 -1.54 -6.22
CA ARG A 475 -22.00 -2.94 -6.25
C ARG A 475 -22.03 -3.37 -7.70
N ALA A 476 -20.85 -3.46 -8.31
CA ALA A 476 -20.70 -3.90 -9.69
C ALA A 476 -20.29 -5.37 -9.73
N GLU A 477 -21.00 -6.17 -10.51
CA GLU A 477 -20.49 -7.46 -10.98
C GLU A 477 -19.73 -7.20 -12.28
N ILE A 478 -18.50 -7.68 -12.38
CA ILE A 478 -17.69 -7.53 -13.58
C ILE A 478 -18.06 -8.67 -14.53
N ALA A 479 -18.46 -8.34 -15.76
CA ALA A 479 -18.74 -9.29 -16.83
C ALA A 479 -17.47 -9.98 -17.34
N ASP A 480 -16.36 -9.23 -17.45
CA ASP A 480 -15.05 -9.72 -17.86
C ASP A 480 -13.93 -8.99 -17.09
N GLY A 481 -13.08 -9.75 -16.41
CA GLY A 481 -11.96 -9.20 -15.62
C GLY A 481 -10.87 -8.53 -16.45
N THR A 482 -10.83 -8.79 -17.76
CA THR A 482 -9.81 -8.20 -18.66
C THR A 482 -10.20 -6.82 -19.17
N THR A 483 -11.47 -6.62 -19.54
CA THR A 483 -11.99 -5.33 -20.03
C THR A 483 -12.61 -4.48 -18.92
N CYS A 484 -12.74 -5.04 -17.70
CA CYS A 484 -13.45 -4.44 -16.58
C CYS A 484 -14.89 -4.02 -16.94
N SER A 485 -15.51 -4.69 -17.91
CA SER A 485 -16.89 -4.42 -18.32
C SER A 485 -17.85 -4.78 -17.19
N ILE A 486 -18.81 -3.91 -16.90
CA ILE A 486 -19.79 -4.13 -15.83
C ILE A 486 -20.97 -4.94 -16.37
N ARG A 487 -21.38 -5.98 -15.64
CA ARG A 487 -22.61 -6.71 -15.86
C ARG A 487 -23.77 -5.93 -15.24
N GLU A 488 -24.40 -5.10 -16.05
CA GLU A 488 -25.41 -4.14 -15.59
C GLU A 488 -26.58 -4.81 -14.87
N GLU A 489 -27.06 -5.96 -15.36
CA GLU A 489 -28.23 -6.64 -14.80
C GLU A 489 -28.03 -7.18 -13.36
N HIS A 490 -26.78 -7.35 -12.94
CA HIS A 490 -26.42 -7.82 -11.60
C HIS A 490 -25.75 -6.74 -10.75
N SER A 491 -25.59 -5.55 -11.32
CA SER A 491 -24.99 -4.41 -10.64
C SER A 491 -26.07 -3.51 -10.05
N TYR A 492 -25.85 -2.99 -8.85
CA TYR A 492 -26.87 -2.21 -8.15
C TYR A 492 -26.28 -1.05 -7.35
N LEU A 493 -27.02 0.06 -7.36
CA LEU A 493 -26.74 1.24 -6.56
C LEU A 493 -27.24 1.03 -5.12
N VAL A 494 -26.32 1.13 -4.16
CA VAL A 494 -26.61 1.13 -2.73
C VAL A 494 -26.73 2.58 -2.27
N ASP A 495 -27.93 3.14 -2.37
CA ASP A 495 -28.25 4.48 -1.90
C ASP A 495 -28.82 4.46 -0.47
N THR A 496 -27.99 4.80 0.51
CA THR A 496 -28.36 4.81 1.92
C THR A 496 -29.04 6.11 2.37
N SER A 497 -29.03 7.14 1.52
CA SER A 497 -29.68 8.41 1.79
C SER A 497 -31.21 8.33 1.71
N LYS A 498 -31.76 7.38 0.93
CA LYS A 498 -33.21 7.22 0.75
C LYS A 498 -33.99 7.13 2.06
N GLN A 499 -33.45 6.39 3.04
CA GLN A 499 -34.11 6.24 4.35
C GLN A 499 -34.11 7.53 5.16
N LEU A 500 -33.05 8.34 5.05
CA LEU A 500 -32.96 9.63 5.71
C LEU A 500 -33.94 10.62 5.07
N VAL A 501 -33.95 10.72 3.74
CA VAL A 501 -34.86 11.62 3.01
C VAL A 501 -36.33 11.26 3.28
N ALA A 502 -36.69 9.97 3.17
CA ALA A 502 -38.04 9.51 3.48
C ALA A 502 -38.46 9.82 4.93
N TRP A 503 -37.53 9.68 5.88
CA TRP A 503 -37.80 10.02 7.28
C TRP A 503 -38.05 11.53 7.47
N VAL A 504 -37.19 12.39 6.92
CA VAL A 504 -37.32 13.86 7.02
C VAL A 504 -38.67 14.32 6.46
N GLN A 505 -39.08 13.75 5.32
CA GLN A 505 -40.36 14.02 4.69
C GLN A 505 -41.55 13.53 5.55
N THR A 506 -41.44 12.34 6.14
CA THR A 506 -42.50 11.77 7.00
C THR A 506 -42.75 12.63 8.25
N GLU A 507 -41.70 13.25 8.80
CA GLU A 507 -41.83 14.16 9.95
C GLU A 507 -42.24 15.60 9.55
N GLY A 508 -42.31 15.90 8.24
CA GLY A 508 -42.73 17.21 7.72
C GLY A 508 -41.70 18.32 7.90
N TYR A 509 -40.41 17.98 7.94
CA TYR A 509 -39.34 18.98 8.00
C TYR A 509 -38.91 19.42 6.61
N ALA A 510 -38.41 20.66 6.48
CA ALA A 510 -37.75 21.07 5.25
C ALA A 510 -36.41 20.35 5.10
N LEU A 511 -36.04 20.01 3.86
CA LEU A 511 -34.79 19.35 3.53
C LEU A 511 -34.00 20.17 2.52
N LEU A 512 -32.70 20.34 2.79
CA LEU A 512 -31.70 20.77 1.83
C LEU A 512 -30.70 19.61 1.61
N ASP A 513 -30.80 18.95 0.46
CA ASP A 513 -29.94 17.84 0.01
C ASP A 513 -28.75 18.42 -0.76
N VAL A 514 -27.52 18.18 -0.29
CA VAL A 514 -26.30 18.76 -0.84
C VAL A 514 -25.31 17.67 -1.18
N ASN A 515 -25.21 17.33 -2.47
CA ASN A 515 -24.17 16.44 -2.96
C ASN A 515 -22.89 17.21 -3.28
N LEU A 516 -21.80 16.85 -2.61
CA LEU A 516 -20.55 17.64 -2.60
C LEU A 516 -19.54 17.23 -3.68
N PHE A 517 -19.87 16.27 -4.55
CA PHE A 517 -18.92 15.84 -5.59
C PHE A 517 -19.07 16.68 -6.87
N PRO A 518 -18.10 17.54 -7.23
CA PRO A 518 -18.24 18.41 -8.39
C PRO A 518 -18.47 17.61 -9.68
N LYS A 519 -19.19 18.18 -10.65
CA LYS A 519 -19.23 17.63 -12.01
C LYS A 519 -17.80 17.60 -12.58
N PRO A 520 -17.40 16.55 -13.33
CA PRO A 520 -16.14 16.56 -14.04
C PRO A 520 -16.11 17.81 -14.93
N GLY A 521 -15.10 18.67 -14.75
CA GLY A 521 -15.03 19.94 -15.46
C GLY A 521 -14.87 19.72 -16.97
N SER A 522 -15.34 20.67 -17.77
CA SER A 522 -14.94 20.77 -19.17
C SER A 522 -13.41 20.89 -19.23
N PRO A 523 -12.74 20.25 -20.21
CA PRO A 523 -11.27 20.21 -20.30
C PRO A 523 -10.57 21.58 -20.44
N GLU A 524 -11.31 22.68 -20.53
CA GLU A 524 -10.80 24.03 -20.81
C GLU A 524 -10.47 24.88 -19.57
N LEU A 525 -10.81 24.47 -18.35
CA LEU A 525 -10.48 25.23 -17.13
C LEU A 525 -9.30 24.58 -16.36
N MET A 526 -8.14 24.53 -17.01
CA MET A 526 -6.84 24.28 -16.36
C MET A 526 -6.33 25.53 -15.64
N TYR A 527 -6.89 25.84 -14.47
CA TYR A 527 -6.22 26.69 -13.48
C TYR A 527 -6.18 25.96 -12.15
N ALA A 528 -4.96 25.81 -11.60
CA ALA A 528 -4.56 25.21 -10.32
C ALA A 528 -5.60 24.28 -9.65
N PRO A 529 -5.35 22.95 -9.54
CA PRO A 529 -6.32 22.03 -8.97
C PRO A 529 -6.63 22.43 -7.52
N ARG A 530 -7.79 23.08 -7.31
CA ARG A 530 -8.34 23.29 -5.97
C ARG A 530 -8.73 21.91 -5.44
N SER A 531 -8.42 21.67 -4.18
CA SER A 531 -8.71 20.38 -3.58
C SER A 531 -10.24 20.21 -3.42
N PRO A 532 -10.80 19.00 -3.53
CA PRO A 532 -12.25 18.76 -3.34
C PRO A 532 -12.80 19.36 -2.05
N GLU A 533 -11.98 19.43 -1.00
CA GLU A 533 -12.31 20.02 0.29
C GLU A 533 -12.55 21.53 0.21
N GLN A 534 -11.80 22.25 -0.64
CA GLN A 534 -11.99 23.69 -0.85
C GLN A 534 -13.34 23.97 -1.50
N TYR A 535 -13.72 23.18 -2.52
CA TYR A 535 -15.03 23.33 -3.16
C TYR A 535 -16.17 23.03 -2.20
N ALA A 536 -16.06 21.96 -1.41
CA ALA A 536 -17.06 21.59 -0.42
C ALA A 536 -17.27 22.71 0.62
N LYS A 537 -16.19 23.38 1.03
CA LYS A 537 -16.25 24.55 1.92
C LYS A 537 -16.94 25.75 1.29
N GLU A 538 -16.57 26.11 0.05
CA GLU A 538 -17.12 27.26 -0.68
C GLU A 538 -18.63 27.09 -0.86
N ILE A 539 -19.08 25.93 -1.34
CA ILE A 539 -20.51 25.69 -1.62
C ILE A 539 -21.34 25.64 -0.34
N MET A 540 -20.85 24.99 0.73
CA MET A 540 -21.58 24.96 2.01
C MET A 540 -21.69 26.35 2.63
N THR A 541 -20.66 27.18 2.51
CA THR A 541 -20.69 28.58 2.98
C THR A 541 -21.69 29.40 2.17
N TYR A 542 -21.71 29.23 0.84
CA TYR A 542 -22.67 29.88 -0.05
C TYR A 542 -24.12 29.52 0.30
N LEU A 543 -24.42 28.24 0.50
CA LEU A 543 -25.75 27.78 0.88
C LEU A 543 -26.17 28.30 2.26
N TRP A 544 -25.22 28.38 3.18
CA TRP A 544 -25.48 28.96 4.49
C TRP A 544 -25.90 30.43 4.39
N ASP A 545 -25.10 31.24 3.71
CA ASP A 545 -25.31 32.69 3.65
C ASP A 545 -26.55 33.08 2.82
N ASN A 546 -26.90 32.31 1.77
CA ASN A 546 -27.95 32.69 0.81
C ASN A 546 -29.29 31.94 0.98
N TYR A 547 -29.31 30.80 1.68
CA TYR A 547 -30.52 30.01 1.84
C TYR A 547 -30.83 29.73 3.31
N ILE A 548 -29.90 29.10 4.04
CA ILE A 548 -30.15 28.67 5.41
C ILE A 548 -30.41 29.88 6.31
N LEU A 549 -29.53 30.89 6.27
CA LEU A 549 -29.63 32.08 7.12
C LEU A 549 -30.85 32.95 6.78
N LEU A 550 -31.32 32.91 5.53
CA LEU A 550 -32.47 33.68 5.05
C LEU A 550 -33.81 32.95 5.23
N SER A 551 -33.79 31.67 5.60
CA SER A 551 -35.00 30.89 5.86
C SER A 551 -35.66 31.27 7.20
N ASN A 552 -36.94 30.95 7.35
CA ASN A 552 -37.65 31.06 8.63
C ASN A 552 -37.32 29.94 9.63
N ALA A 553 -36.38 29.06 9.29
CA ALA A 553 -36.00 27.95 10.14
C ALA A 553 -35.39 28.45 11.45
N LYS A 554 -36.06 28.13 12.57
CA LYS A 554 -35.58 28.42 13.92
C LYS A 554 -34.65 27.34 14.44
N ARG A 555 -34.80 26.13 13.92
CA ARG A 555 -34.10 24.92 14.37
C ARG A 555 -33.49 24.21 13.18
N VAL A 556 -32.17 24.31 13.03
CA VAL A 556 -31.43 23.68 11.93
C VAL A 556 -30.71 22.43 12.42
N ILE A 557 -30.79 21.34 11.66
CA ILE A 557 -30.07 20.10 11.90
C ILE A 557 -29.10 19.87 10.74
N LEU A 558 -27.81 19.75 11.04
CA LEU A 558 -26.79 19.47 10.02
C LEU A 558 -26.43 17.99 10.08
N VAL A 559 -26.50 17.28 8.96
CA VAL A 559 -26.12 15.87 8.84
C VAL A 559 -25.06 15.72 7.77
N GLY A 560 -23.85 15.32 8.18
CA GLY A 560 -22.71 15.07 7.30
C GLY A 560 -22.42 13.58 7.17
N HIS A 561 -22.28 13.10 5.94
CA HIS A 561 -21.83 11.74 5.63
C HIS A 561 -20.65 11.78 4.65
N GLY A 562 -19.62 10.95 4.88
CA GLY A 562 -18.43 10.91 4.03
C GLY A 562 -17.77 12.30 3.91
N PRO A 563 -17.59 12.87 2.71
CA PRO A 563 -16.99 14.20 2.54
C PRO A 563 -17.81 15.34 3.18
N GLY A 564 -19.10 15.14 3.43
CA GLY A 564 -19.94 16.11 4.14
C GLY A 564 -19.48 16.39 5.58
N VAL A 565 -18.86 15.41 6.23
CA VAL A 565 -18.26 15.54 7.57
C VAL A 565 -17.29 16.73 7.61
N LEU A 566 -16.35 16.76 6.66
CA LEU A 566 -15.35 17.82 6.57
C LEU A 566 -15.98 19.15 6.16
N ALA A 567 -16.89 19.13 5.19
CA ALA A 567 -17.57 20.34 4.71
C ALA A 567 -18.32 21.07 5.83
N LEU A 568 -19.02 20.32 6.68
CA LEU A 568 -19.71 20.88 7.84
C LEU A 568 -18.76 21.41 8.91
N THR A 569 -17.62 20.74 9.13
CA THR A 569 -16.60 21.26 10.05
C THR A 569 -15.96 22.55 9.55
N GLU A 570 -15.72 22.67 8.24
CA GLU A 570 -15.24 23.91 7.62
C GLU A 570 -16.29 25.03 7.64
N LEU A 571 -17.58 24.70 7.48
CA LEU A 571 -18.68 25.64 7.64
C LEU A 571 -18.76 26.18 9.07
N LEU A 572 -18.70 25.29 10.06
CA LEU A 572 -18.63 25.67 11.49
C LEU A 572 -17.46 26.61 11.74
N ALA A 573 -16.32 26.34 11.10
CA ALA A 573 -15.15 27.19 11.21
C ALA A 573 -15.31 28.55 10.53
N ALA A 574 -16.06 28.64 9.43
CA ALA A 574 -16.25 29.86 8.66
C ALA A 574 -17.36 30.77 9.22
N ARG A 575 -18.39 30.20 9.88
CA ARG A 575 -19.59 30.91 10.37
C ARG A 575 -19.97 30.52 11.82
N PRO A 576 -19.04 30.57 12.80
CA PRO A 576 -19.28 30.00 14.14
C PRO A 576 -20.48 30.64 14.86
N ALA A 577 -20.60 31.97 14.83
CA ALA A 577 -21.68 32.66 15.54
C ALA A 577 -23.08 32.38 14.96
N GLY A 578 -23.19 32.26 13.63
CA GLY A 578 -24.45 31.94 12.96
C GLY A 578 -24.86 30.49 13.26
N VAL A 579 -23.91 29.56 13.12
CA VAL A 579 -24.14 28.14 13.37
C VAL A 579 -24.54 27.89 14.82
N MET A 580 -23.83 28.48 15.80
CA MET A 580 -24.17 28.34 17.23
C MET A 580 -25.54 28.89 17.60
N ARG A 581 -26.10 29.82 16.81
CA ARG A 581 -27.38 30.47 17.09
C ARG A 581 -28.58 29.70 16.56
N GLN A 582 -28.46 29.06 15.40
CA GLN A 582 -29.58 28.44 14.68
C GLN A 582 -29.52 26.90 14.63
N VAL A 583 -28.35 26.30 14.84
CA VAL A 583 -28.18 24.84 14.74
C VAL A 583 -28.39 24.17 16.10
N GLU A 584 -29.28 23.18 16.14
CA GLU A 584 -29.57 22.40 17.35
C GLU A 584 -28.71 21.15 17.44
N LEU A 585 -28.33 20.56 16.30
CA LEU A 585 -27.55 19.33 16.26
C LEU A 585 -26.72 19.21 14.98
N ILE A 586 -25.47 18.77 15.14
CA ILE A 586 -24.55 18.39 14.07
C ILE A 586 -24.28 16.89 14.16
N VAL A 587 -24.82 16.14 13.22
CA VAL A 587 -24.58 14.70 13.08
C VAL A 587 -23.47 14.49 12.05
N GLN A 588 -22.43 13.74 12.41
CA GLN A 588 -21.34 13.39 11.50
C GLN A 588 -21.14 11.88 11.47
N VAL A 589 -21.41 11.25 10.33
CA VAL A 589 -21.19 9.82 10.10
C VAL A 589 -19.88 9.65 9.32
N VAL A 590 -18.81 9.28 10.03
CA VAL A 590 -17.42 9.42 9.55
C VAL A 590 -16.92 8.21 8.76
N GLY A 591 -17.41 7.00 9.04
CA GLY A 591 -16.77 5.77 8.56
C GLY A 591 -15.37 5.62 9.14
N TYR A 592 -14.40 5.12 8.36
CA TYR A 592 -12.96 5.08 8.74
C TYR A 592 -12.18 6.34 8.37
N GLY A 593 -12.88 7.39 7.93
CA GLY A 593 -12.27 8.68 7.62
C GLY A 593 -11.70 9.37 8.86
N LYS A 594 -10.91 10.42 8.63
CA LYS A 594 -10.40 11.24 9.73
C LYS A 594 -11.56 11.94 10.44
N ILE A 595 -11.62 11.78 11.76
CA ILE A 595 -12.65 12.41 12.59
C ILE A 595 -12.53 13.94 12.53
N PRO A 596 -13.68 14.65 12.43
CA PRO A 596 -13.71 16.11 12.44
C PRO A 596 -13.07 16.68 13.71
N LEU A 597 -12.22 17.69 13.55
CA LEU A 597 -11.56 18.37 14.66
C LEU A 597 -11.78 19.88 14.57
N VAL A 598 -12.66 20.40 15.42
CA VAL A 598 -12.91 21.86 15.50
C VAL A 598 -11.61 22.59 15.81
N PRO A 599 -11.17 23.62 15.05
CA PRO A 599 -9.87 24.28 15.26
C PRO A 599 -9.72 24.91 16.66
N SER A 600 -8.57 24.73 17.32
CA SER A 600 -8.33 25.26 18.69
C SER A 600 -8.33 26.78 18.77
N LYS A 601 -8.11 27.46 17.65
CA LYS A 601 -8.07 28.94 17.56
C LYS A 601 -9.44 29.61 17.70
N GLN A 602 -10.54 28.85 17.66
CA GLN A 602 -11.90 29.40 17.59
C GLN A 602 -12.59 29.61 18.95
N GLY A 603 -11.84 29.50 20.05
CA GLY A 603 -12.33 29.79 21.41
C GLY A 603 -12.91 28.58 22.14
N ALA A 604 -12.90 28.66 23.48
CA ALA A 604 -13.37 27.56 24.35
C ALA A 604 -14.89 27.34 24.26
N ASP A 605 -15.65 28.39 23.99
CA ASP A 605 -17.12 28.36 23.94
C ASP A 605 -17.63 27.51 22.77
N LEU A 606 -17.03 27.64 21.58
CA LEU A 606 -17.37 26.81 20.43
C LEU A 606 -17.08 25.33 20.69
N ILE A 607 -15.97 25.02 21.35
CA ILE A 607 -15.59 23.63 21.69
C ILE A 607 -16.59 23.05 22.70
N ALA A 608 -17.01 23.83 23.69
CA ALA A 608 -18.01 23.42 24.67
C ALA A 608 -19.37 23.19 24.01
N TRP A 609 -19.82 24.12 23.16
CA TRP A 609 -21.06 24.02 22.41
C TRP A 609 -21.06 22.83 21.45
N TYR A 610 -20.01 22.65 20.66
CA TYR A 610 -19.90 21.54 19.71
C TYR A 610 -19.96 20.20 20.43
N ARG A 611 -19.38 20.09 21.63
CA ARG A 611 -19.43 18.86 22.42
C ARG A 611 -20.86 18.43 22.80
N THR A 612 -21.75 19.38 23.05
CA THR A 612 -23.13 19.09 23.46
C THR A 612 -24.10 19.02 22.27
N HIS A 613 -23.81 19.73 21.18
CA HIS A 613 -24.65 19.81 19.97
C HIS A 613 -24.09 18.98 18.81
N SER A 614 -23.24 17.97 19.06
CA SER A 614 -22.78 17.07 18.00
C SER A 614 -22.92 15.60 18.37
N LEU A 615 -23.15 14.78 17.35
CA LEU A 615 -23.14 13.33 17.40
C LEU A 615 -22.19 12.83 16.30
N VAL A 616 -21.06 12.23 16.70
CA VAL A 616 -20.06 11.72 15.77
C VAL A 616 -20.07 10.20 15.79
N VAL A 617 -20.50 9.59 14.70
CA VAL A 617 -20.65 8.15 14.57
C VAL A 617 -19.45 7.55 13.86
N VAL A 618 -18.85 6.52 14.49
CA VAL A 618 -17.68 5.79 13.96
C VAL A 618 -17.88 4.28 14.06
N PRO A 619 -17.23 3.47 13.20
CA PRO A 619 -17.14 2.03 13.39
C PRO A 619 -16.48 1.67 14.73
N ARG A 620 -16.85 0.53 15.32
CA ARG A 620 -16.34 0.08 16.62
C ARG A 620 -14.83 -0.17 16.65
N ASP A 621 -14.26 -0.51 15.51
CA ASP A 621 -12.85 -0.83 15.31
C ASP A 621 -12.02 0.34 14.77
N HIS A 622 -12.60 1.54 14.71
CA HIS A 622 -11.92 2.75 14.27
C HIS A 622 -10.65 3.06 15.08
N SER A 623 -9.58 3.53 14.41
CA SER A 623 -8.25 3.79 14.99
C SER A 623 -8.29 4.70 16.24
N ILE A 624 -9.13 5.74 16.23
CA ILE A 624 -9.33 6.63 17.39
C ILE A 624 -9.71 5.89 18.68
N LEU A 625 -10.40 4.74 18.58
CA LEU A 625 -10.88 3.99 19.74
C LEU A 625 -9.82 3.01 20.26
N ARG A 626 -8.87 2.59 19.40
CA ARG A 626 -7.77 1.69 19.76
C ARG A 626 -6.61 2.46 20.39
N ASP A 627 -6.11 3.47 19.69
CA ASP A 627 -4.83 4.13 20.02
C ASP A 627 -4.97 5.65 20.25
N GLY A 628 -6.15 6.20 19.97
CA GLY A 628 -6.41 7.64 19.99
C GLY A 628 -6.97 8.15 21.31
N LYS A 629 -6.57 9.38 21.69
CA LYS A 629 -7.24 10.12 22.77
C LYS A 629 -8.44 10.89 22.20
N VAL A 630 -9.65 10.52 22.59
CA VAL A 630 -10.85 11.29 22.24
C VAL A 630 -10.82 12.65 22.94
N LEU A 631 -10.61 13.71 22.15
CA LEU A 631 -10.57 15.09 22.65
C LEU A 631 -11.98 15.68 22.71
N LYS A 632 -12.19 16.68 23.57
CA LYS A 632 -13.45 17.48 23.60
C LYS A 632 -13.81 18.08 22.24
N ARG A 633 -12.80 18.33 21.40
CA ARG A 633 -12.89 18.91 20.04
C ARG A 633 -13.45 17.94 19.00
N HIS A 634 -13.58 16.65 19.31
CA HIS A 634 -14.18 15.65 18.42
C HIS A 634 -15.70 15.56 18.55
N GLY A 635 -16.31 16.23 19.54
CA GLY A 635 -17.74 16.06 19.80
C GLY A 635 -18.07 14.79 20.57
N LEU A 636 -19.32 14.34 20.51
CA LEU A 636 -19.77 13.10 21.13
C LEU A 636 -19.52 11.90 20.21
N VAL A 637 -18.35 11.25 20.36
CA VAL A 637 -17.99 10.06 19.60
C VAL A 637 -18.78 8.85 20.09
N THR A 638 -19.57 8.24 19.21
CA THR A 638 -20.42 7.08 19.48
C THR A 638 -20.06 5.93 18.53
N PRO A 639 -19.55 4.80 19.05
CA PRO A 639 -19.23 3.63 18.24
C PRO A 639 -20.49 2.86 17.84
N ILE A 640 -20.55 2.40 16.59
CA ILE A 640 -21.57 1.48 16.09
C ILE A 640 -20.92 0.22 15.53
N ASP A 641 -21.56 -0.92 15.77
CA ASP A 641 -21.13 -2.24 15.29
C ASP A 641 -21.50 -2.45 13.81
N GLU A 642 -20.83 -1.71 12.93
CA GLU A 642 -20.89 -1.85 11.48
C GLU A 642 -19.57 -1.33 10.90
N SER A 643 -18.84 -2.21 10.21
CA SER A 643 -17.55 -1.88 9.59
C SER A 643 -17.72 -1.28 8.20
N LYS A 644 -18.81 -1.57 7.48
CA LYS A 644 -18.99 -1.03 6.13
C LYS A 644 -19.46 0.43 6.24
N SER A 645 -18.57 1.39 5.93
CA SER A 645 -18.87 2.83 5.95
C SER A 645 -20.21 3.19 5.30
N ILE A 646 -20.53 2.58 4.15
CA ILE A 646 -21.81 2.83 3.45
C ILE A 646 -23.04 2.41 4.27
N LYS A 647 -22.96 1.32 5.04
CA LYS A 647 -24.06 0.81 5.88
C LYS A 647 -24.14 1.51 7.23
N LEU A 648 -23.06 2.17 7.65
CA LEU A 648 -22.98 2.86 8.94
C LEU A 648 -24.09 3.89 9.09
N MET A 649 -24.39 4.66 8.03
CA MET A 649 -25.50 5.62 7.99
C MET A 649 -26.86 4.95 8.29
N MET A 650 -27.16 3.83 7.62
CA MET A 650 -28.41 3.09 7.85
C MET A 650 -28.50 2.58 9.29
N ARG A 651 -27.39 2.06 9.82
CA ARG A 651 -27.33 1.53 11.18
C ARG A 651 -27.40 2.65 12.24
N ALA A 652 -26.90 3.83 11.91
CA ALA A 652 -26.94 5.03 12.74
C ALA A 652 -28.29 5.74 12.71
N LEU A 653 -29.10 5.56 11.66
CA LEU A 653 -30.33 6.33 11.46
C LEU A 653 -31.29 6.28 12.67
N PRO A 654 -31.58 5.13 13.30
CA PRO A 654 -32.47 5.10 14.48
C PRO A 654 -31.91 5.92 15.67
N LEU A 655 -30.58 5.94 15.83
CA LEU A 655 -29.92 6.76 16.84
C LEU A 655 -30.07 8.24 16.50
N ILE A 656 -29.84 8.61 15.24
CA ILE A 656 -29.96 9.99 14.75
C ILE A 656 -31.40 10.50 14.94
N GLN A 657 -32.39 9.70 14.56
CA GLN A 657 -33.81 10.02 14.76
C GLN A 657 -34.12 10.30 16.23
N LYS A 658 -33.60 9.49 17.15
CA LYS A 658 -33.77 9.69 18.60
C LYS A 658 -33.17 11.01 19.07
N TYR A 659 -31.95 11.33 18.64
CA TYR A 659 -31.29 12.59 19.02
C TYR A 659 -32.03 13.80 18.47
N VAL A 660 -32.41 13.78 17.19
CA VAL A 660 -33.16 14.88 16.57
C VAL A 660 -34.50 15.09 17.28
N LYS A 661 -35.24 14.02 17.59
CA LYS A 661 -36.50 14.14 18.36
C LYS A 661 -36.30 14.74 19.74
N ASN A 662 -35.21 14.40 20.43
CA ASN A 662 -34.91 14.97 21.75
C ASN A 662 -34.56 16.46 21.66
N CYS A 663 -33.81 16.88 20.63
CA CYS A 663 -33.45 18.28 20.42
C CYS A 663 -34.64 19.14 19.98
N LEU A 664 -35.62 18.57 19.29
CA LEU A 664 -36.79 19.30 18.78
C LEU A 664 -37.98 19.33 19.76
N GLN A 665 -37.94 18.58 20.86
CA GLN A 665 -38.96 18.66 21.90
C GLN A 665 -38.95 20.04 22.57
N PRO A 666 -40.12 20.68 22.78
CA PRO A 666 -40.18 21.93 23.53
C PRO A 666 -39.70 21.67 24.97
N GLU A 667 -38.87 22.54 25.51
CA GLU A 667 -38.50 22.54 26.93
C GLU A 667 -39.81 22.48 27.76
N GLN A 668 -40.07 21.34 28.40
CA GLN A 668 -41.12 21.30 29.42
C GLN A 668 -40.74 22.33 30.46
N ALA A 669 -41.64 23.27 30.71
CA ALA A 669 -41.53 24.31 31.72
C ALA A 669 -41.13 23.70 33.07
N VAL A 670 -39.84 23.69 33.37
CA VAL A 670 -39.32 23.58 34.73
C VAL A 670 -39.53 24.94 35.37
N ASN A 671 -40.78 25.23 35.75
CA ASN A 671 -41.15 26.26 36.72
C ASN A 671 -42.63 26.07 37.06
N GLY A 672 -42.90 25.43 38.21
CA GLY A 672 -44.23 25.44 38.82
C GLY A 672 -44.54 24.30 39.78
N SER A 673 -43.84 24.22 40.93
CA SER A 673 -44.31 23.87 42.29
C SER A 673 -43.13 23.61 43.20
#